data_AF-A0A3D3AL04-F1
#
_entry.id   AF-A0A3D3AL04-F1
#
_cell.length_a   1.000
_cell.length_b   1.000
_cell.length_c   1.000
_cell.angle_alpha   90.00
_cell.angle_beta   90.00
_cell.angle_gamma   90.00
#
_symmetry.space_group_name_H-M   'P 1'
#
loop_
_entity.id
_entity.type
_entity.pdbx_description
1 polymer ?
#
loop_
_entity_poly.entity_id
_entity_poly.type
_entity_poly.pdbx_seq_one_letter_code
_entity_poly.pdbx_strand_id
1 'polypeptide(L)'
;MGVRKFSFLKDSMKKLLSIFKNFLKRLRENEPSLANFVKKQKKTNKELTKILSQRHEPLWVPSRRSFLIIFFCILPFGILAHFNLFHTFFIWTIHHFNNFFDIPLCSFELWLNKVCNFFYYLDFETNTHFSNLISIHTGIGAVLIGLAFFVAQSLIDKNDPDKGRVLLYKSHFFPLLTAEILIFLIFIWGAVNLFAFVAIIILALFTIYFLGGTINILIKDYEMEKAKKKMFFAVLKSNFIKILDQEIRKRIGRNYLNKKGEDIEKETNSLVKLTPFGIYYEYNNYIPIIAERPGIVTDISFKELKKLIAEIKKIANKHNNKKYKCSTPETTEKSSPISKQETIVYVRPQFLGYTSEISNELIQIREDLFDEECKAKDLENLKKIVSSVFTIQQLPEIEKEARLEISKIKDRCLKAINKQETGELGKIVDFYVDLAREFFTYINLYGGGFSSEQAEKERTSFFERLKPIEWLSRDIREIFEKGLQSDDINVIREVAYLPIRLANEAIEHKDHLVFQEFIYFPQLLYSYAYDRKDSNEKISKFMFDRTWRYLKELSDYHLESKLKKNKCDEENFTGFAVHLLKVFQSLIKASFDKRDFENFENFLLKASVLFKHLSRQHFYDNEEDNIFDKINKKRQEMFFGVTSWILFITESNKDNTEIKKYFETCKQYLPSDIQDLTEIFLNVHDFDVEHFWGWSNWELEGKSEDSEFAHGINILEKLEKLYAIQSLKILQPKNAQEIEKIKLPHTRELAFLAEGTRDLLKILDNIKSNSENWKFVLNDQEISKVDKFKELLEKARKAQEEGDLQRKREAQVSKTKINEFKKNVVKNFYESHGIRNVLKYYGLVIDESIDSYEGEIKKLGINTMFDKAPFFDESVKWHAHFMGDDNGFDFGRSLINGENNEIIKIIQKNLNLIKKEELESQLAIYDLKNTLIISLNGVSWKFLEEKSNNYIPKWQLQSKKIYPDKIAGIYQFENYEIPVYEIYNGSKSKDLLVLDKNNFGKIVQYSPLDKDESKEFQQDIFYMDVGVFTDDSDLMKKFLESPPDWLKEIGDKEAQKNHLKERVVIKIFERFEFKLAEKVKGFKININE
;
A
#
# COMPACT_ATOMS: atom_id res chain seq x y z
N MET A 1 56.37 16.22 42.40
CA MET A 1 55.42 15.33 43.12
C MET A 1 53.93 15.59 42.82
N GLY A 2 53.53 16.73 42.23
CA GLY A 2 52.13 17.07 41.92
C GLY A 2 51.49 16.37 40.70
N VAL A 3 52.29 15.86 39.76
CA VAL A 3 51.78 15.25 38.50
C VAL A 3 51.23 13.82 38.71
N ARG A 4 51.78 13.05 39.67
CA ARG A 4 51.28 11.69 39.99
C ARG A 4 49.97 11.69 40.79
N LYS A 5 49.65 12.77 41.53
CA LYS A 5 48.38 12.89 42.30
C LYS A 5 47.18 13.23 41.41
N PHE A 6 47.39 13.96 40.31
CA PHE A 6 46.32 14.32 39.36
C PHE A 6 45.90 13.15 38.46
N SER A 7 46.83 12.26 38.08
CA SER A 7 46.47 11.09 37.25
C SER A 7 45.62 10.07 38.02
N PHE A 8 45.89 9.90 39.32
CA PHE A 8 45.13 9.00 40.20
C PHE A 8 43.67 9.46 40.41
N LEU A 9 43.43 10.77 40.58
CA LEU A 9 42.09 11.38 40.63
C LEU A 9 41.29 11.16 39.33
N LYS A 10 41.96 11.28 38.18
CA LYS A 10 41.39 11.09 36.85
C LYS A 10 40.95 9.63 36.60
N ASP A 11 41.75 8.67 37.05
CA ASP A 11 41.45 7.24 36.87
C ASP A 11 40.34 6.75 37.81
N SER A 12 40.28 7.27 39.04
CA SER A 12 39.19 6.94 39.98
C SER A 12 37.84 7.52 39.54
N MET A 13 37.79 8.76 39.04
CA MET A 13 36.56 9.31 38.44
C MET A 13 36.13 8.53 37.19
N LYS A 14 37.07 8.09 36.34
CA LYS A 14 36.77 7.21 35.20
C LYS A 14 36.12 5.90 35.62
N LYS A 15 36.58 5.31 36.73
CA LYS A 15 36.05 4.03 37.24
C LYS A 15 34.62 4.19 37.78
N LEU A 16 34.34 5.27 38.48
CA LEU A 16 33.00 5.60 38.99
C LEU A 16 32.02 5.92 37.85
N LEU A 17 32.46 6.70 36.85
CA LEU A 17 31.73 6.93 35.61
C LEU A 17 31.47 5.65 34.81
N SER A 18 32.40 4.70 34.82
CA SER A 18 32.28 3.39 34.17
C SER A 18 31.23 2.50 34.85
N ILE A 19 31.23 2.45 36.18
CA ILE A 19 30.23 1.70 36.97
C ILE A 19 28.84 2.30 36.76
N PHE A 20 28.71 3.62 36.78
CA PHE A 20 27.45 4.31 36.48
C PHE A 20 27.00 4.10 35.03
N LYS A 21 27.93 4.08 34.06
CA LYS A 21 27.65 3.71 32.66
C LYS A 21 27.17 2.27 32.52
N ASN A 22 27.77 1.33 33.24
CA ASN A 22 27.42 -0.08 33.19
C ASN A 22 26.10 -0.37 33.89
N PHE A 23 25.78 0.34 34.97
CA PHE A 23 24.47 0.32 35.62
C PHE A 23 23.38 0.88 34.68
N LEU A 24 23.63 2.03 34.04
CA LEU A 24 22.76 2.58 32.99
C LEU A 24 22.67 1.68 31.74
N LYS A 25 23.71 0.91 31.42
CA LYS A 25 23.74 -0.04 30.30
C LYS A 25 22.90 -1.29 30.61
N ARG A 26 22.95 -1.81 31.84
CA ARG A 26 22.10 -2.91 32.33
C ARG A 26 20.62 -2.53 32.40
N LEU A 27 20.30 -1.26 32.65
CA LEU A 27 18.93 -0.73 32.55
C LEU A 27 18.44 -0.51 31.09
N ARG A 28 19.31 -0.68 30.08
CA ARG A 28 19.05 -0.32 28.67
C ARG A 28 18.92 -1.53 27.73
N GLU A 29 19.11 -2.74 28.22
CA GLU A 29 18.82 -3.99 27.51
C GLU A 29 17.29 -4.21 27.52
N ASN A 30 16.58 -3.38 26.75
CA ASN A 30 15.12 -3.41 26.70
C ASN A 30 14.62 -4.54 25.79
N GLU A 31 13.51 -5.15 26.21
CA GLU A 31 12.74 -6.18 25.51
C GLU A 31 12.36 -5.79 24.05
N PRO A 32 12.12 -6.75 23.13
CA PRO A 32 11.75 -6.45 21.75
C PRO A 32 10.34 -5.84 21.67
N SER A 33 10.28 -4.52 21.45
CA SER A 33 9.06 -3.74 21.25
C SER A 33 9.12 -2.94 19.94
N LEU A 34 7.97 -2.43 19.48
CA LEU A 34 7.88 -1.65 18.25
C LEU A 34 8.68 -0.35 18.34
N ALA A 35 8.62 0.36 19.47
CA ALA A 35 9.41 1.57 19.69
C ALA A 35 10.91 1.29 19.67
N ASN A 36 11.36 0.14 20.21
CA ASN A 36 12.75 -0.27 20.16
C ASN A 36 13.20 -0.62 18.73
N PHE A 37 12.34 -1.27 17.93
CA PHE A 37 12.59 -1.51 16.51
C PHE A 37 12.71 -0.21 15.73
N VAL A 38 11.74 0.70 15.85
CA VAL A 38 11.75 2.02 15.20
C VAL A 38 13.00 2.79 15.60
N LYS A 39 13.38 2.77 16.88
CA LYS A 39 14.61 3.38 17.38
C LYS A 39 15.87 2.74 16.80
N LYS A 40 15.89 1.43 16.56
CA LYS A 40 17.00 0.69 15.95
C LYS A 40 17.13 1.01 14.45
N GLN A 41 16.02 1.06 13.72
CA GLN A 41 16.00 1.45 12.30
C GLN A 41 16.48 2.89 12.10
N LYS A 42 16.16 3.80 13.03
CA LYS A 42 16.71 5.18 13.02
C LYS A 42 18.20 5.24 13.38
N LYS A 43 18.78 4.19 13.97
CA LYS A 43 20.14 4.23 14.53
C LYS A 43 21.20 3.90 13.48
N THR A 44 21.29 4.74 12.46
CA THR A 44 22.39 4.71 11.50
C THR A 44 22.84 6.10 11.03
N ASN A 45 22.87 7.12 11.90
CA ASN A 45 23.75 8.27 11.70
C ASN A 45 24.04 9.02 13.03
N LYS A 46 25.32 9.23 13.37
CA LYS A 46 25.73 10.10 14.49
C LYS A 46 25.24 11.53 14.28
N GLU A 47 25.11 11.98 13.04
CA GLU A 47 24.57 13.30 12.69
C GLU A 47 23.10 13.44 13.01
N LEU A 48 22.26 12.43 12.77
CA LEU A 48 20.82 12.47 13.09
C LEU A 48 20.61 12.61 14.60
N THR A 49 21.41 11.89 15.39
CA THR A 49 21.38 12.00 16.86
C THR A 49 21.88 13.38 17.29
N LYS A 50 22.90 13.95 16.62
CA LYS A 50 23.41 15.31 16.88
C LYS A 50 22.37 16.38 16.52
N ILE A 51 21.73 16.29 15.35
CA ILE A 51 20.66 17.17 14.86
C ILE A 51 19.48 17.14 15.83
N LEU A 52 18.98 15.97 16.19
CA LEU A 52 17.86 15.83 17.14
C LEU A 52 18.25 16.22 18.57
N SER A 53 19.51 15.99 19.00
CA SER A 53 20.01 16.35 20.34
C SER A 53 20.47 17.80 20.48
N GLN A 54 20.75 18.52 19.39
CA GLN A 54 21.00 19.96 19.38
C GLN A 54 19.71 20.79 19.32
N ARG A 55 18.55 20.14 19.12
CA ARG A 55 17.26 20.79 18.83
C ARG A 55 16.20 20.63 19.94
N HIS A 56 16.67 20.38 21.17
CA HIS A 56 15.82 20.43 22.36
C HIS A 56 15.37 21.86 22.68
N GLU A 57 14.36 21.99 23.55
CA GLU A 57 13.94 23.29 24.08
C GLU A 57 15.19 24.09 24.48
N PRO A 58 15.37 25.27 23.88
CA PRO A 58 16.59 26.02 24.07
C PRO A 58 16.70 26.44 25.54
N LEU A 59 17.92 26.56 26.06
CA LEU A 59 18.18 26.78 27.50
C LEU A 59 17.42 27.98 28.09
N TRP A 60 17.12 29.01 27.28
CA TRP A 60 16.36 30.19 27.68
C TRP A 60 14.85 29.95 27.86
N VAL A 61 14.31 28.82 27.39
CA VAL A 61 12.92 28.40 27.62
C VAL A 61 12.83 27.66 28.96
N PRO A 62 11.88 28.04 29.85
CA PRO A 62 11.64 27.33 31.10
C PRO A 62 11.22 25.89 30.86
N SER A 63 12.07 24.93 31.22
CA SER A 63 11.77 23.51 31.08
C SER A 63 12.46 22.66 32.14
N ARG A 64 11.90 21.47 32.42
CA ARG A 64 12.53 20.50 33.33
C ARG A 64 13.97 20.18 32.92
N ARG A 65 14.22 20.09 31.61
CA ARG A 65 15.55 19.80 31.09
C ARG A 65 16.49 20.99 31.24
N SER A 66 16.07 22.20 30.86
CA SER A 66 16.87 23.42 31.01
C SER A 66 17.28 23.57 32.47
N PHE A 67 16.32 23.40 33.40
CA PHE A 67 16.58 23.36 34.83
C PHE A 67 17.61 22.30 35.21
N LEU A 68 17.43 21.04 34.79
CA LEU A 68 18.38 19.96 35.12
C LEU A 68 19.79 20.23 34.58
N ILE A 69 19.93 20.77 33.37
CA ILE A 69 21.24 21.13 32.81
C ILE A 69 21.90 22.21 33.67
N ILE A 70 21.17 23.29 33.99
CA ILE A 70 21.68 24.38 34.83
C ILE A 70 22.03 23.85 36.22
N PHE A 71 21.16 23.02 36.80
CA PHE A 71 21.37 22.36 38.08
C PHE A 71 22.65 21.53 38.08
N PHE A 72 22.85 20.63 37.10
CA PHE A 72 24.06 19.83 37.01
C PHE A 72 25.32 20.64 36.66
N CYS A 73 25.19 21.82 36.05
CA CYS A 73 26.32 22.75 35.87
C CYS A 73 26.72 23.45 37.17
N ILE A 74 25.75 23.75 38.05
CA ILE A 74 25.97 24.47 39.32
C ILE A 74 26.26 23.52 40.49
N LEU A 75 25.72 22.30 40.45
CA LEU A 75 25.89 21.27 41.46
C LEU A 75 27.36 21.01 41.84
N PRO A 76 28.33 20.93 40.89
CA PRO A 76 29.74 20.80 41.25
C PRO A 76 30.26 21.97 42.09
N PHE A 77 29.82 23.20 41.81
CA PHE A 77 30.19 24.37 42.60
C PHE A 77 29.58 24.31 44.00
N GLY A 78 28.34 23.82 44.14
CA GLY A 78 27.71 23.60 45.45
C GLY A 78 28.39 22.52 46.28
N ILE A 79 28.75 21.39 45.66
CA ILE A 79 29.48 20.30 46.32
C ILE A 79 30.87 20.76 46.74
N LEU A 80 31.57 21.51 45.88
CA LEU A 80 32.89 22.04 46.18
C LEU A 80 32.83 23.14 47.24
N ALA A 81 31.81 24.00 47.22
CA ALA A 81 31.61 25.08 48.19
C ALA A 81 31.38 24.57 49.62
N HIS A 82 30.72 23.42 49.76
CA HIS A 82 30.38 22.76 51.03
C HIS A 82 31.13 21.44 51.23
N PHE A 83 32.34 21.33 50.70
CA PHE A 83 33.08 20.07 50.67
C PHE A 83 33.23 19.43 52.07
N ASN A 84 33.40 20.23 53.12
CA ASN A 84 33.54 19.76 54.50
C ASN A 84 32.25 19.12 55.04
N LEU A 85 31.09 19.66 54.68
CA LEU A 85 29.75 19.15 55.02
C LEU A 85 29.43 17.85 54.25
N PHE A 86 29.75 17.84 52.95
CA PHE A 86 29.62 16.63 52.13
C PHE A 86 30.59 15.54 52.58
N HIS A 87 31.81 15.89 52.98
CA HIS A 87 32.79 14.94 53.50
C HIS A 87 32.35 14.30 54.81
N THR A 88 31.81 15.08 55.77
CA THR A 88 31.27 14.52 57.02
C THR A 88 30.07 13.61 56.75
N PHE A 89 29.17 14.00 55.84
CA PHE A 89 28.08 13.12 55.40
C PHE A 89 28.59 11.86 54.68
N PHE A 90 29.58 11.97 53.80
CA PHE A 90 30.16 10.85 53.06
C PHE A 90 30.90 9.89 53.98
N ILE A 91 31.68 10.39 54.94
CA ILE A 91 32.31 9.59 56.00
C ILE A 91 31.25 8.92 56.85
N TRP A 92 30.21 9.64 57.30
CA TRP A 92 29.11 9.06 58.07
C TRP A 92 28.41 7.92 57.30
N THR A 93 28.06 8.14 56.03
CA THR A 93 27.45 7.09 55.18
C THR A 93 28.40 5.91 54.93
N ILE A 94 29.70 6.15 54.71
CA ILE A 94 30.70 5.10 54.56
C ILE A 94 30.85 4.30 55.85
N HIS A 95 30.90 4.96 57.01
CA HIS A 95 30.98 4.31 58.31
C HIS A 95 29.74 3.45 58.59
N HIS A 96 28.55 3.94 58.20
CA HIS A 96 27.30 3.20 58.33
C HIS A 96 27.18 2.02 57.35
N PHE A 97 27.67 2.17 56.11
CA PHE A 97 27.78 1.08 55.14
C PHE A 97 28.90 0.07 55.49
N ASN A 98 29.96 0.51 56.18
CA ASN A 98 31.05 -0.37 56.62
C ASN A 98 30.60 -1.35 57.69
N ASN A 99 29.74 -0.90 58.61
CA ASN A 99 29.08 -1.76 59.59
C ASN A 99 28.17 -2.83 58.94
N PHE A 100 27.89 -2.74 57.63
CA PHE A 100 27.03 -3.68 56.90
C PHE A 100 27.81 -4.62 55.96
N PHE A 101 29.07 -4.31 55.60
CA PHE A 101 29.80 -5.05 54.56
C PHE A 101 31.27 -5.44 54.88
N ASP A 102 31.84 -5.12 56.05
CA ASP A 102 33.18 -5.57 56.49
C ASP A 102 34.30 -5.40 55.43
N ILE A 103 34.46 -4.19 54.87
CA ILE A 103 35.52 -3.88 53.90
C ILE A 103 36.55 -2.92 54.53
N PRO A 104 37.88 -3.20 54.46
CA PRO A 104 38.89 -2.29 54.99
C PRO A 104 39.08 -1.08 54.06
N LEU A 105 38.43 0.04 54.39
CA LEU A 105 38.41 1.29 53.61
C LEU A 105 39.44 2.36 54.05
N CYS A 106 40.38 2.02 54.94
CA CYS A 106 41.35 2.96 55.53
C CYS A 106 42.12 3.83 54.52
N SER A 107 42.41 3.33 53.32
CA SER A 107 43.16 4.07 52.29
C SER A 107 42.32 5.16 51.59
N PHE A 108 41.01 4.95 51.46
CA PHE A 108 40.08 5.92 50.90
C PHE A 108 39.73 7.03 51.91
N GLU A 109 39.64 6.67 53.19
CA GLU A 109 39.40 7.60 54.30
C GLU A 109 40.59 8.54 54.52
N LEU A 110 41.83 8.03 54.48
CA LEU A 110 43.06 8.84 54.49
C LEU A 110 43.18 9.76 53.26
N TRP A 111 42.67 9.35 52.10
CA TRP A 111 42.63 10.17 50.89
C TRP A 111 41.58 11.27 51.00
N LEU A 112 40.36 10.95 51.44
CA LEU A 112 39.29 11.91 51.70
C LEU A 112 39.72 12.97 52.72
N ASN A 113 40.35 12.57 53.82
CA ASN A 113 40.87 13.48 54.85
C ASN A 113 41.96 14.43 54.30
N LYS A 114 42.84 13.95 53.40
CA LYS A 114 43.85 14.83 52.74
C LYS A 114 43.22 15.84 51.78
N VAL A 115 42.16 15.45 51.08
CA VAL A 115 41.40 16.36 50.22
C VAL A 115 40.63 17.35 51.09
N CYS A 116 40.03 16.91 52.20
CA CYS A 116 39.34 17.76 53.15
C CYS A 116 40.25 18.84 53.75
N ASN A 117 41.47 18.47 54.18
CA ASN A 117 42.45 19.45 54.66
C ASN A 117 42.79 20.50 53.58
N PHE A 118 42.84 20.14 52.30
CA PHE A 118 43.05 21.10 51.21
C PHE A 118 41.88 22.10 51.08
N PHE A 119 40.63 21.64 51.25
CA PHE A 119 39.45 22.52 51.23
C PHE A 119 39.27 23.34 52.52
N TYR A 120 39.73 22.84 53.66
CA TYR A 120 39.76 23.57 54.93
C TYR A 120 40.66 24.82 54.87
N TYR A 121 41.79 24.75 54.16
CA TYR A 121 42.65 25.92 53.90
C TYR A 121 42.04 26.94 52.91
N LEU A 122 40.92 26.60 52.26
CA LEU A 122 40.19 27.47 51.32
C LEU A 122 38.92 28.06 51.95
N ASP A 123 38.60 27.71 53.20
CA ASP A 123 37.51 28.31 53.97
C ASP A 123 37.88 29.75 54.37
N PHE A 124 36.93 30.68 54.23
CA PHE A 124 37.14 32.06 54.65
C PHE A 124 36.85 32.20 56.16
N GLU A 125 37.86 32.55 56.95
CA GLU A 125 37.71 32.82 58.39
C GLU A 125 37.07 34.18 58.74
N THR A 126 36.51 34.93 57.78
CA THR A 126 36.06 36.32 58.03
C THR A 126 34.63 36.60 57.55
N ASN A 127 33.75 36.93 58.52
CA ASN A 127 32.34 37.31 58.31
C ASN A 127 32.13 38.48 57.31
N THR A 128 33.12 39.35 57.14
CA THR A 128 33.04 40.55 56.30
C THR A 128 33.05 40.24 54.79
N HIS A 129 33.89 39.30 54.33
CA HIS A 129 33.94 38.92 52.91
C HIS A 129 32.69 38.15 52.48
N PHE A 130 32.11 37.34 53.37
CA PHE A 130 30.85 36.63 53.15
C PHE A 130 29.67 37.60 53.01
N SER A 131 29.58 38.63 53.86
CA SER A 131 28.56 39.67 53.78
C SER A 131 28.63 40.49 52.48
N ASN A 132 29.84 40.82 52.02
CA ASN A 132 30.05 41.51 50.74
C ASN A 132 29.62 40.63 49.55
N LEU A 133 29.86 39.32 49.60
CA LEU A 133 29.44 38.39 48.55
C LEU A 133 27.93 38.27 48.45
N ILE A 134 27.24 38.14 49.58
CA ILE A 134 25.78 38.14 49.63
C ILE A 134 25.23 39.46 49.08
N SER A 135 25.88 40.59 49.37
CA SER A 135 25.48 41.90 48.83
C SER A 135 25.66 41.98 47.31
N ILE A 136 26.76 41.48 46.76
CA ILE A 136 27.00 41.42 45.31
C ILE A 136 25.97 40.52 44.63
N HIS A 137 25.70 39.34 45.21
CA HIS A 137 24.70 38.41 44.73
C HIS A 137 23.30 39.06 44.75
N THR A 138 22.90 39.68 45.86
CA THR A 138 21.64 40.43 45.97
C THR A 138 21.52 41.52 44.89
N GLY A 139 22.62 42.21 44.58
CA GLY A 139 22.67 43.18 43.48
C GLY A 139 22.43 42.55 42.11
N ILE A 140 23.01 41.38 41.83
CA ILE A 140 22.76 40.61 40.60
C ILE A 140 21.29 40.18 40.55
N GLY A 141 20.76 39.63 41.65
CA GLY A 141 19.35 39.27 41.80
C GLY A 141 18.41 40.44 41.52
N ALA A 142 18.71 41.63 42.05
CA ALA A 142 17.92 42.84 41.81
C ALA A 142 17.89 43.24 40.32
N VAL A 143 19.04 43.15 39.62
CA VAL A 143 19.13 43.40 38.18
C VAL A 143 18.30 42.39 37.38
N LEU A 144 18.37 41.10 37.73
CA LEU A 144 17.58 40.05 37.09
C LEU A 144 16.08 40.24 37.35
N ILE A 145 15.66 40.64 38.56
CA ILE A 145 14.26 40.96 38.86
C ILE A 145 13.77 42.15 38.03
N GLY A 146 14.57 43.21 37.91
CA GLY A 146 14.25 44.35 37.04
C GLY A 146 14.06 43.94 35.58
N LEU A 147 14.94 43.08 35.07
CA LEU A 147 14.81 42.48 33.74
C LEU A 147 13.54 41.60 33.63
N ALA A 148 13.17 40.87 34.68
CA ALA A 148 11.95 40.05 34.71
C ALA A 148 10.70 40.89 34.52
N PHE A 149 10.58 42.01 35.24
CA PHE A 149 9.47 42.95 35.11
C PHE A 149 9.41 43.56 33.71
N PHE A 150 10.56 43.97 33.18
CA PHE A 150 10.64 44.54 31.83
C PHE A 150 10.21 43.55 30.74
N VAL A 151 10.66 42.30 30.85
CA VAL A 151 10.27 41.21 29.96
C VAL A 151 8.78 40.90 30.09
N ALA A 152 8.24 40.81 31.32
CA ALA A 152 6.83 40.54 31.56
C ALA A 152 5.94 41.64 30.97
N GLN A 153 6.31 42.91 31.18
CA GLN A 153 5.60 44.05 30.59
C GLN A 153 5.63 44.00 29.05
N SER A 154 6.76 43.62 28.46
CA SER A 154 6.91 43.48 27.01
C SER A 154 6.15 42.28 26.43
N LEU A 155 5.83 41.25 27.24
CA LEU A 155 4.97 40.13 26.83
C LEU A 155 3.48 40.47 26.90
N ILE A 156 3.10 41.43 27.76
CA ILE A 156 1.71 41.90 27.92
C ILE A 156 1.35 42.91 26.83
N ASP A 157 2.33 43.56 26.21
CA ASP A 157 2.11 44.49 25.11
C ASP A 157 1.47 43.80 23.89
N LYS A 158 0.21 44.13 23.63
CA LYS A 158 -0.57 43.56 22.53
C LYS A 158 -0.12 44.07 21.16
N ASN A 159 0.62 45.17 21.10
CA ASN A 159 1.04 45.78 19.85
C ASN A 159 2.29 45.11 19.24
N ASP A 160 3.14 44.48 20.07
CA ASP A 160 4.33 43.76 19.62
C ASP A 160 4.61 42.50 20.48
N PRO A 161 3.77 41.46 20.37
CA PRO A 161 3.84 40.28 21.24
C PRO A 161 5.14 39.46 21.09
N ASP A 162 5.90 39.68 20.01
CA ASP A 162 7.17 38.99 19.77
C ASP A 162 8.34 39.64 20.51
N LYS A 163 8.23 40.93 20.87
CA LYS A 163 9.28 41.69 21.55
C LYS A 163 9.67 41.06 22.88
N GLY A 164 8.68 40.76 23.72
CA GLY A 164 8.93 40.09 25.01
C GLY A 164 9.58 38.70 24.85
N ARG A 165 9.21 37.95 23.82
CA ARG A 165 9.80 36.64 23.51
C ARG A 165 11.27 36.75 23.06
N VAL A 166 11.60 37.76 22.27
CA VAL A 166 12.98 38.03 21.85
C VAL A 166 13.85 38.47 23.01
N LEU A 167 13.30 39.27 23.92
CA LEU A 167 14.01 39.69 25.12
C LEU A 167 14.34 38.50 26.01
N LEU A 168 13.43 37.54 26.20
CA LEU A 168 13.73 36.26 26.86
C LEU A 168 14.84 35.49 26.16
N TYR A 169 14.78 35.39 24.82
CA TYR A 169 15.77 34.68 24.01
C TYR A 169 17.17 35.27 24.15
N LYS A 170 17.30 36.60 24.08
CA LYS A 170 18.60 37.26 24.04
C LYS A 170 19.21 37.47 25.41
N SER A 171 18.39 37.76 26.40
CA SER A 171 18.85 37.96 27.77
C SER A 171 19.27 36.66 28.48
N HIS A 172 18.89 35.49 27.96
CA HIS A 172 19.07 34.20 28.65
C HIS A 172 18.55 34.28 30.10
N PHE A 173 17.44 35.00 30.29
CA PHE A 173 16.89 35.33 31.58
C PHE A 173 16.64 34.09 32.46
N PHE A 174 16.00 33.06 31.90
CA PHE A 174 15.70 31.84 32.66
C PHE A 174 16.96 31.12 33.19
N PRO A 175 18.01 30.87 32.38
CA PRO A 175 19.28 30.36 32.86
C PRO A 175 19.92 31.19 33.98
N LEU A 176 19.97 32.51 33.81
CA LEU A 176 20.58 33.40 34.79
C LEU A 176 19.81 33.42 36.10
N LEU A 177 18.48 33.54 36.04
CA LEU A 177 17.61 33.53 37.22
C LEU A 177 17.67 32.19 37.95
N THR A 178 17.61 31.09 37.21
CA THR A 178 17.72 29.74 37.81
C THR A 178 19.08 29.56 38.46
N ALA A 179 20.15 30.04 37.82
CA ALA A 179 21.49 29.98 38.38
C ALA A 179 21.64 30.82 39.64
N GLU A 180 21.09 32.04 39.63
CA GLU A 180 21.02 32.92 40.78
C GLU A 180 20.31 32.24 41.96
N ILE A 181 19.13 31.65 41.74
CA ILE A 181 18.37 30.94 42.78
C ILE A 181 19.15 29.72 43.30
N LEU A 182 19.78 28.94 42.43
CA LEU A 182 20.56 27.76 42.83
C LEU A 182 21.82 28.14 43.61
N ILE A 183 22.48 29.22 43.22
CA ILE A 183 23.64 29.77 43.94
C ILE A 183 23.20 30.32 45.30
N PHE A 184 22.05 31.00 45.38
CA PHE A 184 21.47 31.44 46.64
C PHE A 184 21.22 30.28 47.60
N LEU A 185 20.66 29.17 47.10
CA LEU A 185 20.45 27.95 47.91
C LEU A 185 21.76 27.35 48.42
N ILE A 186 22.87 27.50 47.69
CA ILE A 186 24.20 27.10 48.17
C ILE A 186 24.60 27.99 49.36
N PHE A 187 24.38 29.29 49.34
CA PHE A 187 24.74 30.19 50.46
C PHE A 187 23.92 29.97 51.74
N ILE A 188 22.69 29.44 51.64
CA ILE A 188 21.84 29.16 52.81
C ILE A 188 22.41 28.02 53.68
N TRP A 189 23.21 27.11 53.13
CA TRP A 189 23.65 25.88 53.80
C TRP A 189 24.92 26.00 54.68
N GLY A 190 25.32 27.21 55.08
CA GLY A 190 26.38 27.43 56.07
C GLY A 190 27.64 28.08 55.51
N ALA A 191 28.79 27.86 56.16
CA ALA A 191 30.07 28.46 55.75
C ALA A 191 30.50 27.93 54.37
N VAL A 192 30.84 28.83 53.46
CA VAL A 192 31.25 28.50 52.08
C VAL A 192 32.71 28.86 51.86
N ASN A 193 33.38 28.07 51.02
CA ASN A 193 34.77 28.34 50.62
C ASN A 193 34.88 29.20 49.34
N LEU A 194 36.12 29.40 48.88
CA LEU A 194 36.47 30.15 47.66
C LEU A 194 35.72 29.72 46.38
N PHE A 195 35.22 28.49 46.27
CA PHE A 195 34.49 28.07 45.06
C PHE A 195 33.11 28.73 44.92
N ALA A 196 32.49 29.15 46.02
CA ALA A 196 31.26 29.94 45.98
C ALA A 196 31.49 31.34 45.39
N PHE A 197 32.65 31.93 45.67
CA PHE A 197 33.08 33.22 45.09
C PHE A 197 33.24 33.14 43.57
N VAL A 198 33.87 32.06 43.08
CA VAL A 198 34.04 31.82 41.63
C VAL A 198 32.69 31.70 40.92
N ALA A 199 31.71 31.03 41.53
CA ALA A 199 30.37 30.88 40.96
C ALA A 199 29.64 32.24 40.82
N ILE A 200 29.72 33.13 41.82
CA ILE A 200 29.15 34.47 41.75
C ILE A 200 29.81 35.31 40.65
N ILE A 201 31.14 35.31 40.54
CA ILE A 201 31.84 36.09 39.51
C ILE A 201 31.44 35.64 38.12
N ILE A 202 31.39 34.32 37.89
CA ILE A 202 30.95 33.76 36.61
C ILE A 202 29.53 34.23 36.28
N LEU A 203 28.62 34.17 37.26
CA LEU A 203 27.24 34.63 37.09
C LEU A 203 27.15 36.14 36.81
N ALA A 204 27.95 36.96 37.49
CA ALA A 204 28.03 38.41 37.29
C ALA A 204 28.47 38.76 35.87
N LEU A 205 29.56 38.13 35.39
CA LEU A 205 30.08 38.34 34.04
C LEU A 205 29.07 37.93 32.97
N PHE A 206 28.39 36.79 33.14
CA PHE A 206 27.32 36.39 32.22
C PHE A 206 26.14 37.36 32.25
N THR A 207 25.73 37.82 33.43
CA THR A 207 24.63 38.78 33.58
C THR A 207 24.94 40.09 32.84
N ILE A 208 26.15 40.63 33.00
CA ILE A 208 26.59 41.84 32.29
C ILE A 208 26.61 41.62 30.78
N TYR A 209 27.18 40.51 30.32
CA TYR A 209 27.27 40.19 28.90
C TYR A 209 25.89 40.10 28.23
N PHE A 210 24.95 39.37 28.84
CA PHE A 210 23.61 39.20 28.29
C PHE A 210 22.75 40.46 28.42
N LEU A 211 22.91 41.23 29.49
CA LEU A 211 22.23 42.52 29.64
C LEU A 211 22.69 43.51 28.56
N GLY A 212 23.99 43.61 28.31
CA GLY A 212 24.55 44.43 27.23
C GLY A 212 24.01 44.02 25.85
N GLY A 213 23.89 42.71 25.60
CA GLY A 213 23.27 42.18 24.39
C GLY A 213 21.79 42.54 24.26
N THR A 214 21.05 42.55 25.37
CA THR A 214 19.62 42.90 25.41
C THR A 214 19.41 44.40 25.14
N ILE A 215 20.23 45.26 25.75
CA ILE A 215 20.21 46.71 25.54
C ILE A 215 20.53 47.06 24.09
N ASN A 216 21.55 46.44 23.50
CA ASN A 216 21.92 46.70 22.09
C ASN A 216 20.77 46.38 21.11
N ILE A 217 19.93 45.38 21.43
CA ILE A 217 18.78 45.01 20.59
C ILE A 217 17.60 45.96 20.79
N LEU A 218 17.42 46.50 22.00
CA LEU A 218 16.40 47.52 22.27
C LEU A 218 16.72 48.87 21.61
N ILE A 219 18.00 49.19 21.43
CA ILE A 219 18.44 50.45 20.80
C ILE A 219 18.37 50.38 19.27
N LYS A 220 18.53 49.18 18.68
CA LYS A 220 18.62 49.01 17.23
C LYS A 220 17.46 48.19 16.69
N ASP A 221 16.47 48.87 16.11
CA ASP A 221 15.28 48.24 15.51
C ASP A 221 15.62 47.13 14.52
N TYR A 222 16.67 47.31 13.71
CA TYR A 222 17.15 46.27 12.80
C TYR A 222 17.61 45.00 13.52
N GLU A 223 18.34 45.11 14.64
CA GLU A 223 18.78 43.94 15.41
C GLU A 223 17.61 43.29 16.17
N MET A 224 16.59 44.06 16.57
CA MET A 224 15.33 43.54 17.09
C MET A 224 14.61 42.68 16.05
N GLU A 225 14.36 43.22 14.85
CA GLU A 225 13.67 42.48 13.79
C GLU A 225 14.44 41.24 13.34
N LYS A 226 15.78 41.34 13.24
CA LYS A 226 16.64 40.20 12.97
C LYS A 226 16.56 39.13 14.06
N ALA A 227 16.49 39.53 15.33
CA ALA A 227 16.34 38.62 16.46
C ALA A 227 14.95 37.98 16.52
N LYS A 228 13.87 38.73 16.21
CA LYS A 228 12.51 38.20 16.03
C LYS A 228 12.49 37.11 14.98
N LYS A 229 13.02 37.38 13.78
CA LYS A 229 13.07 36.40 12.68
C LYS A 229 13.84 35.14 13.08
N LYS A 230 15.02 35.29 13.69
CA LYS A 230 15.87 34.15 14.09
C LYS A 230 15.23 33.29 15.18
N MET A 231 14.63 33.92 16.19
CA MET A 231 13.97 33.25 17.30
C MET A 231 12.72 32.51 16.83
N PHE A 232 11.86 33.20 16.06
CA PHE A 232 10.66 32.64 15.48
C PHE A 232 10.98 31.45 14.55
N PHE A 233 11.97 31.59 13.66
CA PHE A 233 12.44 30.49 12.81
C PHE A 233 12.96 29.31 13.62
N ALA A 234 13.74 29.55 14.69
CA ALA A 234 14.28 28.47 15.51
C ALA A 234 13.18 27.65 16.23
N VAL A 235 12.16 28.31 16.76
CA VAL A 235 11.03 27.66 17.44
C VAL A 235 10.19 26.86 16.44
N LEU A 236 9.81 27.49 15.33
CA LEU A 236 9.01 26.86 14.28
C LEU A 236 9.71 25.68 13.64
N LYS A 237 10.98 25.83 13.28
CA LYS A 237 11.82 24.76 12.76
C LYS A 237 11.86 23.57 13.73
N SER A 238 12.08 23.82 15.02
CA SER A 238 12.08 22.75 16.03
C SER A 238 10.75 22.00 16.07
N ASN A 239 9.64 22.74 16.10
CA ASN A 239 8.30 22.15 16.16
C ASN A 239 7.93 21.41 14.87
N PHE A 240 8.20 21.99 13.70
CA PHE A 240 8.02 21.38 12.39
C PHE A 240 8.74 20.03 12.28
N ILE A 241 10.02 19.99 12.68
CA ILE A 241 10.81 18.75 12.65
C ILE A 241 10.33 17.72 13.67
N LYS A 242 9.85 18.13 14.86
CA LYS A 242 9.28 17.18 15.83
C LYS A 242 8.05 16.47 15.25
N ILE A 243 7.17 17.21 14.57
CA ILE A 243 6.00 16.63 13.90
C ILE A 243 6.42 15.73 12.74
N LEU A 244 7.37 16.16 11.92
CA LEU A 244 7.92 15.34 10.84
C LEU A 244 8.56 14.04 11.39
N ASP A 245 9.30 14.12 12.48
CA ASP A 245 9.92 12.97 13.16
C ASP A 245 8.87 11.98 13.68
N GLN A 246 7.73 12.49 14.17
CA GLN A 246 6.59 11.68 14.60
C GLN A 246 5.91 10.99 13.41
N GLU A 247 5.66 11.70 12.31
CA GLU A 247 5.05 11.16 11.10
C GLU A 247 5.92 10.10 10.39
N ILE A 248 7.24 10.28 10.39
CA ILE A 248 8.18 9.28 9.87
C ILE A 248 8.25 8.06 10.79
N ARG A 249 8.26 8.23 12.12
CA ARG A 249 8.16 7.10 13.06
C ARG A 249 6.88 6.30 12.85
N LYS A 250 5.76 7.01 12.66
CA LYS A 250 4.45 6.39 12.40
C LYS A 250 4.51 5.47 11.18
N ARG A 251 5.08 5.93 10.06
CA ARG A 251 5.29 5.14 8.84
C ARG A 251 6.21 3.94 9.04
N ILE A 252 7.39 4.14 9.63
CA ILE A 252 8.34 3.05 9.90
C ILE A 252 7.69 1.98 10.78
N GLY A 253 6.99 2.41 11.84
CA GLY A 253 6.31 1.49 12.75
C GLY A 253 5.18 0.73 12.08
N ARG A 254 4.38 1.40 11.25
CA ARG A 254 3.28 0.77 10.52
C ARG A 254 3.77 -0.21 9.46
N ASN A 255 4.76 0.15 8.65
CA ASN A 255 5.31 -0.76 7.63
C ASN A 255 5.84 -2.05 8.29
N TYR A 256 6.44 -1.91 9.47
CA TYR A 256 6.85 -3.06 10.26
C TYR A 256 5.66 -3.87 10.81
N LEU A 257 4.62 -3.21 11.32
CA LEU A 257 3.40 -3.86 11.81
C LEU A 257 2.64 -4.59 10.71
N ASN A 258 2.53 -4.05 9.50
CA ASN A 258 1.90 -4.71 8.36
C ASN A 258 2.64 -6.00 8.03
N LYS A 259 3.96 -5.93 7.87
CA LYS A 259 4.80 -7.11 7.62
C LYS A 259 4.70 -8.15 8.75
N LYS A 260 4.70 -7.70 10.00
CA LYS A 260 4.49 -8.59 11.16
C LYS A 260 3.08 -9.15 11.23
N GLY A 261 2.08 -8.41 10.76
CA GLY A 261 0.70 -8.85 10.65
C GLY A 261 0.57 -10.01 9.67
N GLU A 262 1.20 -9.92 8.50
CA GLU A 262 1.27 -11.02 7.53
C GLU A 262 1.95 -12.27 8.12
N ASP A 263 3.06 -12.09 8.86
CA ASP A 263 3.73 -13.20 9.55
C ASP A 263 2.77 -13.87 10.57
N ILE A 264 2.05 -13.07 11.37
CA ILE A 264 1.11 -13.56 12.39
C ILE A 264 -0.12 -14.22 11.75
N GLU A 265 -0.65 -13.67 10.66
CA GLU A 265 -1.78 -14.23 9.92
C GLU A 265 -1.41 -15.63 9.38
N LYS A 266 -0.19 -15.79 8.85
CA LYS A 266 0.36 -17.09 8.46
C LYS A 266 0.57 -18.03 9.66
N GLU A 267 1.17 -17.58 10.76
CA GLU A 267 1.40 -18.40 11.98
C GLU A 267 0.11 -18.83 12.70
N THR A 268 -0.99 -18.11 12.44
CA THR A 268 -2.29 -18.36 13.08
C THR A 268 -3.32 -18.97 12.13
N ASN A 269 -2.94 -19.36 10.91
CA ASN A 269 -3.87 -19.86 9.88
C ASN A 269 -5.09 -18.94 9.70
N SER A 270 -4.87 -17.63 9.64
CA SER A 270 -5.89 -16.58 9.50
C SER A 270 -6.85 -16.37 10.69
N LEU A 271 -6.62 -17.02 11.84
CA LEU A 271 -7.44 -16.83 13.05
C LEU A 271 -7.32 -15.43 13.65
N VAL A 272 -6.14 -14.80 13.56
CA VAL A 272 -5.89 -13.45 14.06
C VAL A 272 -5.41 -12.58 12.91
N LYS A 273 -6.10 -11.46 12.68
CA LYS A 273 -5.72 -10.48 11.68
C LYS A 273 -5.30 -9.18 12.35
N LEU A 274 -4.08 -8.73 12.05
CA LEU A 274 -3.60 -7.40 12.41
C LEU A 274 -3.96 -6.45 11.28
N THR A 275 -4.93 -5.57 11.51
CA THR A 275 -5.34 -4.57 10.51
C THR A 275 -5.68 -3.26 11.19
N PRO A 276 -5.28 -2.11 10.61
CA PRO A 276 -5.70 -0.80 11.10
C PRO A 276 -7.21 -0.55 10.88
N PHE A 277 -7.83 -1.28 9.95
CA PHE A 277 -9.26 -1.21 9.63
C PHE A 277 -10.05 -2.23 10.44
N GLY A 278 -11.15 -1.79 11.03
CA GLY A 278 -12.15 -2.66 11.65
C GLY A 278 -13.01 -3.44 10.67
N ILE A 279 -13.90 -4.28 11.21
CA ILE A 279 -14.99 -4.89 10.44
C ILE A 279 -16.11 -3.86 10.28
N TYR A 280 -16.57 -3.65 9.04
CA TYR A 280 -17.69 -2.73 8.73
C TYR A 280 -19.03 -3.44 8.49
N TYR A 281 -19.04 -4.72 8.09
CA TYR A 281 -20.26 -5.41 7.63
C TYR A 281 -20.90 -6.39 8.64
N GLU A 282 -20.25 -6.68 9.77
CA GLU A 282 -20.74 -7.66 10.79
C GLU A 282 -20.45 -7.22 12.23
N TYR A 283 -20.54 -5.91 12.50
CA TYR A 283 -20.12 -5.35 13.79
C TYR A 283 -20.84 -5.98 15.00
N ASN A 284 -22.09 -6.42 14.83
CA ASN A 284 -22.91 -7.04 15.90
C ASN A 284 -22.39 -8.40 16.39
N ASN A 285 -21.52 -9.08 15.63
CA ASN A 285 -21.00 -10.41 16.00
C ASN A 285 -19.66 -10.33 16.75
N TYR A 286 -19.17 -9.13 17.07
CA TYR A 286 -17.85 -8.90 17.65
C TYR A 286 -17.90 -8.02 18.90
N ILE A 287 -17.17 -8.42 19.95
CA ILE A 287 -17.01 -7.69 21.20
C ILE A 287 -15.74 -6.84 21.11
N PRO A 288 -15.84 -5.50 21.21
CA PRO A 288 -14.68 -4.62 21.23
C PRO A 288 -14.03 -4.56 22.63
N ILE A 289 -12.70 -4.62 22.66
CA ILE A 289 -11.88 -4.22 23.81
C ILE A 289 -11.36 -2.81 23.55
N ILE A 290 -11.80 -1.88 24.39
CA ILE A 290 -11.58 -0.44 24.26
C ILE A 290 -10.38 -0.02 25.13
N ALA A 291 -9.63 0.99 24.68
CA ALA A 291 -8.57 1.62 25.45
C ALA A 291 -9.09 2.21 26.78
N GLU A 292 -8.37 2.00 27.87
CA GLU A 292 -8.74 2.51 29.21
C GLU A 292 -8.70 4.04 29.30
N ARG A 293 -7.90 4.68 28.44
CA ARG A 293 -7.79 6.14 28.36
C ARG A 293 -7.56 6.61 26.92
N PRO A 294 -8.11 7.77 26.54
CA PRO A 294 -7.78 8.39 25.26
C PRO A 294 -6.31 8.83 25.25
N GLY A 295 -5.63 8.65 24.13
CA GLY A 295 -4.22 8.98 24.01
C GLY A 295 -3.59 8.51 22.71
N ILE A 296 -2.25 8.46 22.71
CA ILE A 296 -1.46 7.96 21.59
C ILE A 296 -0.79 6.65 22.00
N VAL A 297 -0.92 5.61 21.17
CA VAL A 297 -0.16 4.37 21.32
C VAL A 297 1.29 4.61 20.93
N THR A 298 2.18 4.65 21.92
CA THR A 298 3.60 4.99 21.77
C THR A 298 4.50 3.77 21.65
N ASP A 299 4.04 2.60 22.07
CA ASP A 299 4.75 1.33 21.91
C ASP A 299 3.78 0.14 21.90
N ILE A 300 4.22 -0.94 21.26
CA ILE A 300 3.54 -2.24 21.22
C ILE A 300 4.54 -3.31 21.61
N SER A 301 4.25 -4.06 22.67
CA SER A 301 5.09 -5.17 23.13
C SER A 301 4.80 -6.44 22.32
N PHE A 302 5.77 -6.90 21.52
CA PHE A 302 5.59 -8.12 20.71
C PHE A 302 5.54 -9.38 21.57
N LYS A 303 6.20 -9.38 22.73
CA LYS A 303 6.15 -10.48 23.69
C LYS A 303 4.76 -10.65 24.29
N GLU A 304 4.16 -9.55 24.74
CA GLU A 304 2.80 -9.57 25.29
C GLU A 304 1.77 -9.84 24.19
N LEU A 305 1.99 -9.33 22.97
CA LEU A 305 1.13 -9.65 21.81
C LEU A 305 1.11 -11.16 21.53
N LYS A 306 2.26 -11.84 21.62
CA LYS A 306 2.33 -13.30 21.49
C LYS A 306 1.57 -14.02 22.60
N LYS A 307 1.63 -13.53 23.85
CA LYS A 307 0.85 -14.09 24.96
C LYS A 307 -0.65 -13.93 24.73
N LEU A 308 -1.07 -12.75 24.27
CA LEU A 308 -2.46 -12.48 23.90
C LEU A 308 -2.95 -13.47 22.83
N ILE A 309 -2.18 -13.66 21.75
CA ILE A 309 -2.50 -14.62 20.69
C ILE A 309 -2.60 -16.05 21.26
N ALA A 310 -1.71 -16.42 22.18
CA ALA A 310 -1.74 -17.73 22.83
C ALA A 310 -3.00 -17.92 23.70
N GLU A 311 -3.43 -16.91 24.46
CA GLU A 311 -4.66 -16.98 25.25
C GLU A 311 -5.91 -17.03 24.37
N ILE A 312 -5.96 -16.26 23.28
CA ILE A 312 -7.05 -16.34 22.28
C ILE A 312 -7.13 -17.76 21.69
N LYS A 313 -5.98 -18.36 21.33
CA LYS A 313 -5.93 -19.75 20.86
C LYS A 313 -6.44 -20.73 21.91
N LYS A 314 -6.15 -20.52 23.20
CA LYS A 314 -6.69 -21.37 24.28
C LYS A 314 -8.20 -21.27 24.39
N ILE A 315 -8.76 -20.06 24.31
CA ILE A 315 -10.22 -19.83 24.36
C ILE A 315 -10.89 -20.49 23.16
N ALA A 316 -10.37 -20.27 21.95
CA ALA A 316 -10.88 -20.89 20.72
C ALA A 316 -10.81 -22.44 20.77
N ASN A 317 -9.71 -23.00 21.29
CA ASN A 317 -9.55 -24.44 21.47
C ASN A 317 -10.47 -25.01 22.56
N LYS A 318 -10.74 -24.27 23.64
CA LYS A 318 -11.68 -24.66 24.70
C LYS A 318 -13.10 -24.71 24.17
N HIS A 319 -13.49 -23.73 23.37
CA HIS A 319 -14.78 -23.69 22.68
C HIS A 319 -14.95 -24.88 21.72
N ASN A 320 -13.95 -25.15 20.86
CA ASN A 320 -13.94 -26.31 19.99
C ASN A 320 -14.02 -27.63 20.80
N ASN A 321 -13.24 -27.77 21.87
CA ASN A 321 -13.25 -28.97 22.73
C ASN A 321 -14.57 -29.17 23.51
N LYS A 322 -15.32 -28.11 23.85
CA LYS A 322 -16.66 -28.23 24.44
C LYS A 322 -17.68 -28.71 23.40
N LYS A 323 -17.57 -28.24 22.15
CA LYS A 323 -18.35 -28.77 21.02
C LYS A 323 -18.12 -30.27 20.82
N TYR A 324 -16.88 -30.74 21.02
CA TYR A 324 -16.53 -32.16 20.99
C TYR A 324 -16.92 -32.95 22.25
N LYS A 325 -17.09 -32.33 23.43
CA LYS A 325 -17.50 -33.01 24.67
C LYS A 325 -19.01 -33.24 24.82
N CYS A 326 -19.85 -32.54 24.03
CA CYS A 326 -21.28 -32.83 23.95
C CYS A 326 -21.64 -33.88 22.87
N SER A 327 -20.64 -34.39 22.14
CA SER A 327 -20.77 -35.55 21.26
C SER A 327 -19.95 -36.69 21.85
N THR A 328 -20.62 -37.79 22.20
CA THR A 328 -20.04 -39.00 22.79
C THR A 328 -18.81 -39.54 22.04
N PRO A 329 -17.87 -40.21 22.74
CA PRO A 329 -16.59 -40.62 22.16
C PRO A 329 -16.74 -41.95 21.43
N GLU A 330 -16.28 -42.01 20.17
CA GLU A 330 -15.57 -43.16 19.57
C GLU A 330 -15.36 -42.90 18.08
N THR A 331 -14.15 -42.49 17.71
CA THR A 331 -13.25 -43.22 16.81
C THR A 331 -12.11 -42.29 16.40
N THR A 332 -10.90 -42.75 16.68
CA THR A 332 -9.64 -42.20 16.18
C THR A 332 -9.60 -42.35 14.67
N GLU A 333 -9.86 -41.27 13.93
CA GLU A 333 -9.51 -41.17 12.52
C GLU A 333 -8.58 -39.98 12.26
N LYS A 334 -7.56 -40.27 11.44
CA LYS A 334 -6.44 -39.41 11.10
C LYS A 334 -6.91 -38.14 10.40
N SER A 335 -6.29 -37.03 10.82
CA SER A 335 -6.43 -35.67 10.31
C SER A 335 -6.43 -35.58 8.77
N SER A 336 -7.57 -35.19 8.21
CA SER A 336 -7.70 -34.56 6.89
C SER A 336 -7.28 -33.08 6.94
N PRO A 337 -6.93 -32.45 5.79
CA PRO A 337 -6.32 -31.12 5.76
C PRO A 337 -7.33 -30.02 6.11
N ILE A 338 -6.92 -29.13 7.00
CA ILE A 338 -7.69 -28.01 7.56
C ILE A 338 -8.25 -27.11 6.43
N SER A 339 -9.58 -27.02 6.34
CA SER A 339 -10.28 -25.97 5.58
C SER A 339 -9.93 -24.59 6.14
N LYS A 340 -9.82 -23.57 5.27
CA LYS A 340 -9.54 -22.17 5.66
C LYS A 340 -10.49 -21.74 6.78
N GLN A 341 -9.98 -21.60 8.00
CA GLN A 341 -10.74 -21.11 9.15
C GLN A 341 -11.00 -19.61 9.01
N GLU A 342 -12.23 -19.18 9.29
CA GLU A 342 -12.64 -17.77 9.32
C GLU A 342 -11.86 -16.97 10.37
N THR A 343 -11.61 -15.67 10.11
CA THR A 343 -10.90 -14.79 11.03
C THR A 343 -11.73 -14.49 12.29
N ILE A 344 -11.13 -14.80 13.44
CA ILE A 344 -11.82 -14.80 14.73
C ILE A 344 -11.51 -13.54 15.55
N VAL A 345 -10.31 -12.97 15.40
CA VAL A 345 -9.88 -11.78 16.15
C VAL A 345 -9.22 -10.76 15.24
N TYR A 346 -9.65 -9.50 15.38
CA TYR A 346 -9.03 -8.35 14.75
C TYR A 346 -8.27 -7.56 15.80
N VAL A 347 -6.97 -7.43 15.63
CA VAL A 347 -6.14 -6.53 16.44
C VAL A 347 -5.91 -5.27 15.63
N ARG A 348 -6.14 -4.10 16.24
CA ARG A 348 -5.91 -2.79 15.62
C ARG A 348 -4.63 -2.17 16.15
N PRO A 349 -3.45 -2.52 15.62
CA PRO A 349 -2.19 -1.95 16.06
C PRO A 349 -2.02 -0.55 15.43
N GLN A 350 -2.61 0.47 16.05
CA GLN A 350 -2.29 1.84 15.69
C GLN A 350 -0.99 2.22 16.37
N PHE A 351 0.10 2.50 15.63
CA PHE A 351 1.33 3.06 16.20
C PHE A 351 1.36 4.56 15.95
N LEU A 352 1.49 5.36 17.03
CA LEU A 352 1.36 6.82 16.99
C LEU A 352 0.03 7.31 16.39
N GLY A 353 -1.01 6.46 16.39
CA GLY A 353 -2.39 6.83 16.05
C GLY A 353 -3.18 7.29 17.28
N TYR A 354 -4.27 8.02 17.05
CA TYR A 354 -5.14 8.56 18.10
C TYR A 354 -6.21 7.56 18.50
N THR A 355 -6.35 7.32 19.81
CA THR A 355 -7.57 6.74 20.38
C THR A 355 -8.46 7.90 20.83
N SER A 356 -9.47 8.25 20.01
CA SER A 356 -10.52 9.22 20.36
C SER A 356 -11.91 8.63 20.09
N GLU A 357 -12.99 9.29 20.52
CA GLU A 357 -14.38 8.79 20.67
C GLU A 357 -14.96 7.91 19.54
N ILE A 358 -14.41 7.92 18.32
CA ILE A 358 -14.85 7.10 17.17
C ILE A 358 -13.96 5.84 16.95
N SER A 359 -12.76 5.76 17.53
CA SER A 359 -11.78 4.67 17.30
C SER A 359 -11.01 4.24 18.56
N ASN A 360 -11.71 4.04 19.67
CA ASN A 360 -11.08 3.59 20.93
C ASN A 360 -10.84 2.07 21.00
N GLU A 361 -11.24 1.31 19.97
CA GLU A 361 -11.13 -0.15 19.93
C GLU A 361 -9.70 -0.60 19.62
N LEU A 362 -9.08 -1.32 20.55
CA LEU A 362 -7.76 -1.90 20.38
C LEU A 362 -7.86 -3.29 19.74
N ILE A 363 -8.91 -4.05 20.07
CA ILE A 363 -9.17 -5.41 19.58
C ILE A 363 -10.67 -5.63 19.40
N GLN A 364 -11.07 -6.39 18.39
CA GLN A 364 -12.42 -6.92 18.22
C GLN A 364 -12.35 -8.46 18.20
N ILE A 365 -13.18 -9.11 19.01
CA ILE A 365 -13.17 -10.57 19.18
C ILE A 365 -14.57 -11.10 18.87
N ARG A 366 -14.67 -12.15 18.07
CA ARG A 366 -15.97 -12.76 17.73
C ARG A 366 -16.70 -13.23 19.00
N GLU A 367 -17.97 -12.86 19.12
CA GLU A 367 -18.76 -13.08 20.34
C GLU A 367 -19.02 -14.57 20.61
N ASP A 368 -19.15 -15.38 19.56
CA ASP A 368 -19.40 -16.82 19.60
C ASP A 368 -18.27 -17.64 20.26
N LEU A 369 -17.11 -17.04 20.55
CA LEU A 369 -16.00 -17.70 21.21
C LEU A 369 -16.18 -17.88 22.72
N PHE A 370 -17.06 -17.09 23.33
CA PHE A 370 -17.17 -17.02 24.78
C PHE A 370 -18.33 -17.87 25.26
N ASP A 371 -18.06 -18.77 26.20
CA ASP A 371 -19.11 -19.43 26.99
C ASP A 371 -19.82 -18.37 27.86
N GLU A 372 -21.15 -18.30 27.82
CA GLU A 372 -21.99 -17.36 28.61
C GLU A 372 -21.55 -17.27 30.09
N GLU A 373 -21.21 -18.41 30.72
CA GLU A 373 -20.79 -18.47 32.13
C GLU A 373 -19.38 -17.93 32.40
N CYS A 374 -18.46 -17.99 31.43
CA CYS A 374 -17.05 -17.60 31.60
C CYS A 374 -16.70 -16.26 30.92
N LYS A 375 -17.60 -15.74 30.06
CA LYS A 375 -17.42 -14.55 29.22
C LYS A 375 -16.86 -13.36 30.00
N ALA A 376 -17.42 -13.04 31.16
CA ALA A 376 -16.98 -11.91 31.96
C ALA A 376 -15.52 -12.06 32.46
N LYS A 377 -15.15 -13.25 32.94
CA LYS A 377 -13.82 -13.56 33.46
C LYS A 377 -12.76 -13.60 32.37
N ASP A 378 -13.09 -14.22 31.23
CA ASP A 378 -12.19 -14.33 30.09
C ASP A 378 -11.96 -12.95 29.45
N LEU A 379 -13.00 -12.11 29.33
CA LEU A 379 -12.87 -10.71 28.90
C LEU A 379 -12.05 -9.87 29.88
N GLU A 380 -12.18 -10.05 31.19
CA GLU A 380 -11.38 -9.31 32.17
C GLU A 380 -9.88 -9.69 32.10
N ASN A 381 -9.58 -10.98 31.92
CA ASN A 381 -8.21 -11.45 31.70
C ASN A 381 -7.62 -10.91 30.39
N LEU A 382 -8.40 -10.94 29.31
CA LEU A 382 -7.98 -10.36 28.03
C LEU A 382 -7.74 -8.85 28.16
N LYS A 383 -8.62 -8.09 28.83
CA LYS A 383 -8.40 -6.66 29.09
C LYS A 383 -7.08 -6.38 29.80
N LYS A 384 -6.71 -7.18 30.82
CA LYS A 384 -5.42 -7.06 31.53
C LYS A 384 -4.21 -7.34 30.64
N ILE A 385 -4.31 -8.29 29.70
CA ILE A 385 -3.23 -8.56 28.74
C ILE A 385 -3.17 -7.45 27.68
N VAL A 386 -4.32 -6.96 27.20
CA VAL A 386 -4.38 -5.88 26.22
C VAL A 386 -3.73 -4.60 26.77
N SER A 387 -3.95 -4.26 28.03
CA SER A 387 -3.31 -3.09 28.65
C SER A 387 -1.78 -3.23 28.81
N SER A 388 -1.24 -4.46 28.84
CA SER A 388 0.21 -4.71 28.80
C SER A 388 0.80 -4.73 27.38
N VAL A 389 -0.02 -4.99 26.36
CA VAL A 389 0.39 -4.96 24.95
C VAL A 389 0.62 -3.53 24.46
N PHE A 390 -0.30 -2.61 24.77
CA PHE A 390 -0.31 -1.25 24.22
C PHE A 390 0.13 -0.20 25.26
N THR A 391 1.22 0.53 24.96
CA THR A 391 1.64 1.66 25.80
C THR A 391 0.99 2.95 25.32
N ILE A 392 -0.08 3.39 25.98
CA ILE A 392 -0.81 4.62 25.65
C ILE A 392 -0.29 5.79 26.49
N GLN A 393 0.10 6.90 25.87
CA GLN A 393 0.48 8.15 26.55
C GLN A 393 -0.54 9.26 26.28
N GLN A 394 -0.59 10.25 27.16
CA GLN A 394 -1.44 11.43 26.99
C GLN A 394 -1.04 12.17 25.70
N LEU A 395 -2.05 12.74 25.04
CA LEU A 395 -1.89 13.49 23.79
C LEU A 395 -0.82 14.59 23.96
N PRO A 396 0.28 14.57 23.20
CA PRO A 396 1.20 15.69 23.18
C PRO A 396 0.52 16.92 22.57
N GLU A 397 0.51 18.04 23.29
CA GLU A 397 0.03 19.35 22.78
C GLU A 397 0.94 19.94 21.69
N ILE A 398 2.08 19.30 21.44
CA ILE A 398 3.12 19.72 20.48
C ILE A 398 2.53 19.99 19.10
N GLU A 399 1.57 19.18 18.64
CA GLU A 399 0.93 19.39 17.34
C GLU A 399 0.05 20.64 17.30
N LYS A 400 -0.76 20.86 18.33
CA LYS A 400 -1.61 22.05 18.45
C LYS A 400 -0.76 23.31 18.55
N GLU A 401 0.30 23.26 19.36
CA GLU A 401 1.26 24.36 19.51
C GLU A 401 2.00 24.64 18.20
N ALA A 402 2.50 23.60 17.52
CA ALA A 402 3.17 23.73 16.22
C ALA A 402 2.23 24.32 15.16
N ARG A 403 0.99 23.83 15.08
CA ARG A 403 0.01 24.32 14.12
C ARG A 403 -0.36 25.78 14.38
N LEU A 404 -0.52 26.16 15.66
CA LEU A 404 -0.81 27.54 16.03
C LEU A 404 0.33 28.49 15.64
N GLU A 405 1.58 28.09 15.87
CA GLU A 405 2.74 28.90 15.46
C GLU A 405 2.87 28.99 13.93
N ILE A 406 2.63 27.91 13.18
CA ILE A 406 2.63 27.94 11.70
C ILE A 406 1.49 28.83 11.17
N SER A 407 0.31 28.78 11.78
CA SER A 407 -0.84 29.62 11.39
C SER A 407 -0.55 31.11 11.57
N LYS A 408 0.27 31.51 12.56
CA LYS A 408 0.67 32.92 12.70
C LYS A 408 1.46 33.44 11.51
N ILE A 409 2.21 32.58 10.81
CA ILE A 409 2.94 32.94 9.59
C ILE A 409 1.96 33.27 8.48
N LYS A 410 0.97 32.38 8.30
CA LYS A 410 -0.12 32.57 7.36
C LYS A 410 -0.82 33.90 7.62
N ASP A 411 -1.20 34.18 8.88
CA ASP A 411 -1.89 35.42 9.24
C ASP A 411 -1.04 36.68 8.99
N ARG A 412 0.29 36.61 9.19
CA ARG A 412 1.22 37.69 8.82
C ARG A 412 1.28 37.88 7.31
N CYS A 413 1.31 36.79 6.55
CA CYS A 413 1.31 36.83 5.09
C CYS A 413 0.04 37.51 4.56
N LEU A 414 -1.13 37.10 5.08
CA LEU A 414 -2.42 37.68 4.72
C LEU A 414 -2.50 39.18 5.08
N LYS A 415 -1.93 39.58 6.23
CA LYS A 415 -1.83 41.01 6.59
C LYS A 415 -0.91 41.78 5.63
N ALA A 416 0.24 41.24 5.26
CA ALA A 416 1.15 41.86 4.30
C ALA A 416 0.52 41.99 2.91
N ILE A 417 -0.26 41.00 2.47
CA ILE A 417 -1.07 41.04 1.24
C ILE A 417 -2.09 42.19 1.32
N ASN A 418 -2.89 42.25 2.38
CA ASN A 418 -3.93 43.26 2.54
C ASN A 418 -3.37 44.69 2.60
N LYS A 419 -2.17 44.85 3.15
CA LYS A 419 -1.47 46.15 3.25
C LYS A 419 -0.56 46.46 2.06
N GLN A 420 -0.43 45.55 1.09
CA GLN A 420 0.48 45.66 -0.06
C GLN A 420 1.96 45.87 0.35
N GLU A 421 2.37 45.31 1.49
CA GLU A 421 3.73 45.39 2.01
C GLU A 421 4.62 44.33 1.32
N THR A 422 4.93 44.53 0.04
CA THR A 422 5.63 43.55 -0.82
C THR A 422 6.99 43.09 -0.27
N GLY A 423 7.72 43.97 0.43
CA GLY A 423 8.97 43.63 1.09
C GLY A 423 8.81 42.66 2.28
N GLU A 424 7.74 42.80 3.07
CA GLU A 424 7.42 41.85 4.15
C GLU A 424 6.85 40.55 3.59
N LEU A 425 6.03 40.64 2.54
CA LEU A 425 5.51 39.48 1.82
C LEU A 425 6.65 38.59 1.31
N GLY A 426 7.65 39.16 0.63
CA GLY A 426 8.81 38.40 0.14
C GLY A 426 9.59 37.69 1.26
N LYS A 427 9.78 38.36 2.42
CA LYS A 427 10.43 37.74 3.59
C LYS A 427 9.65 36.56 4.15
N ILE A 428 8.32 36.61 4.12
CA ILE A 428 7.44 35.53 4.61
C ILE A 428 7.40 34.38 3.60
N VAL A 429 7.37 34.68 2.31
CA VAL A 429 7.48 33.69 1.22
C VAL A 429 8.78 32.90 1.33
N ASP A 430 9.92 33.58 1.58
CA ASP A 430 11.21 32.91 1.82
C ASP A 430 11.18 31.96 3.03
N PHE A 431 10.36 32.28 4.04
CA PHE A 431 10.23 31.44 5.22
C PHE A 431 9.59 30.08 4.89
N TYR A 432 8.56 30.06 4.02
CA TYR A 432 7.95 28.80 3.55
C TYR A 432 8.95 27.94 2.77
N VAL A 433 9.80 28.58 1.96
CA VAL A 433 10.88 27.90 1.24
C VAL A 433 11.90 27.31 2.23
N ASP A 434 12.28 28.05 3.26
CA ASP A 434 13.20 27.54 4.27
C ASP A 434 12.60 26.38 5.09
N LEU A 435 11.29 26.38 5.38
CA LEU A 435 10.62 25.23 6.00
C LEU A 435 10.67 23.98 5.09
N ALA A 436 10.47 24.13 3.79
CA ALA A 436 10.63 23.04 2.83
C ALA A 436 12.08 22.54 2.77
N ARG A 437 13.08 23.42 2.82
CA ARG A 437 14.49 23.02 2.93
C ARG A 437 14.80 22.23 4.19
N GLU A 438 14.17 22.56 5.31
CA GLU A 438 14.30 21.76 6.54
C GLU A 438 13.66 20.39 6.41
N PHE A 439 12.53 20.30 5.70
CA PHE A 439 11.94 19.02 5.33
C PHE A 439 12.91 18.18 4.50
N PHE A 440 13.47 18.72 3.42
CA PHE A 440 14.43 17.99 2.58
C PHE A 440 15.68 17.58 3.35
N THR A 441 16.24 18.49 4.15
CA THR A 441 17.40 18.21 5.01
C THR A 441 17.12 17.04 5.95
N TYR A 442 15.91 16.96 6.49
CA TYR A 442 15.52 15.88 7.38
C TYR A 442 15.29 14.56 6.64
N ILE A 443 14.61 14.57 5.49
CA ILE A 443 14.30 13.39 4.69
C ILE A 443 15.55 12.79 4.03
N ASN A 444 16.53 13.61 3.64
CA ASN A 444 17.82 13.13 3.13
C ASN A 444 18.55 12.18 4.10
N LEU A 445 18.29 12.28 5.40
CA LEU A 445 18.85 11.38 6.40
C LEU A 445 18.29 9.95 6.31
N TYR A 446 17.21 9.74 5.55
CA TYR A 446 16.51 8.48 5.34
C TYR A 446 16.68 7.90 3.93
N GLY A 447 17.58 8.44 3.12
CA GLY A 447 17.88 7.93 1.77
C GLY A 447 17.63 8.91 0.63
N GLY A 448 17.06 10.10 0.90
CA GLY A 448 16.76 11.11 -0.11
C GLY A 448 15.26 11.39 -0.25
N GLY A 449 14.89 12.20 -1.24
CA GLY A 449 13.50 12.55 -1.56
C GLY A 449 12.65 11.37 -2.03
N PHE A 450 11.34 11.58 -2.10
CA PHE A 450 10.37 10.57 -2.55
C PHE A 450 10.49 10.33 -4.07
N SER A 451 10.43 9.07 -4.51
CA SER A 451 10.29 8.75 -5.94
C SER A 451 8.90 9.13 -6.47
N SER A 452 8.73 9.19 -7.80
CA SER A 452 7.45 9.56 -8.42
C SER A 452 6.30 8.65 -7.98
N GLU A 453 6.53 7.34 -7.94
CA GLU A 453 5.53 6.34 -7.51
C GLU A 453 5.22 6.44 -6.01
N GLN A 454 6.24 6.65 -5.17
CA GLN A 454 6.05 6.85 -3.73
C GLN A 454 5.23 8.11 -3.44
N ALA A 455 5.51 9.19 -4.17
CA ALA A 455 4.77 10.44 -4.06
C ALA A 455 3.30 10.28 -4.44
N GLU A 456 2.99 9.54 -5.51
CA GLU A 456 1.62 9.27 -5.94
C GLU A 456 0.84 8.44 -4.90
N LYS A 457 1.46 7.40 -4.35
CA LYS A 457 0.89 6.60 -3.25
C LYS A 457 0.63 7.42 -1.98
N GLU A 458 1.53 8.33 -1.63
CA GLU A 458 1.35 9.21 -0.47
C GLU A 458 0.24 10.25 -0.69
N ARG A 459 0.07 10.75 -1.93
CA ARG A 459 -0.95 11.76 -2.27
C ARG A 459 -2.36 11.18 -2.40
N THR A 460 -2.49 9.96 -2.91
CA THR A 460 -3.78 9.25 -3.06
C THR A 460 -4.30 8.65 -1.75
N SER A 461 -3.47 8.58 -0.70
CA SER A 461 -3.90 8.08 0.60
C SER A 461 -4.85 9.04 1.32
N PHE A 462 -6.11 8.63 1.51
CA PHE A 462 -7.22 9.45 2.02
C PHE A 462 -7.06 9.86 3.50
N PHE A 463 -6.29 9.12 4.31
CA PHE A 463 -6.18 9.33 5.76
C PHE A 463 -4.75 9.67 6.25
N GLU A 464 -3.75 9.79 5.36
CA GLU A 464 -2.36 9.50 5.76
C GLU A 464 -1.29 10.44 5.22
N ARG A 465 -1.65 11.58 4.63
CA ARG A 465 -0.67 12.55 4.12
C ARG A 465 0.29 13.03 5.21
N LEU A 466 1.51 13.39 4.82
CA LEU A 466 2.49 13.98 5.73
C LEU A 466 1.96 15.34 6.24
N LYS A 467 1.51 15.38 7.50
CA LYS A 467 0.94 16.61 8.11
C LYS A 467 1.74 17.88 7.84
N PRO A 468 3.09 17.91 7.97
CA PRO A 468 3.83 19.13 7.67
C PRO A 468 3.68 19.61 6.22
N ILE A 469 3.64 18.69 5.25
CA ILE A 469 3.43 19.02 3.83
C ILE A 469 1.98 19.42 3.58
N GLU A 470 1.02 18.71 4.18
CA GLU A 470 -0.41 19.04 4.12
C GLU A 470 -0.70 20.45 4.67
N TRP A 471 -0.11 20.80 5.81
CA TRP A 471 -0.26 22.12 6.41
C TRP A 471 0.35 23.22 5.54
N LEU A 472 1.54 22.99 4.99
CA LEU A 472 2.17 23.92 4.05
C LEU A 472 1.31 24.09 2.80
N SER A 473 0.82 22.99 2.21
CA SER A 473 -0.05 23.00 1.04
C SER A 473 -1.33 23.81 1.28
N ARG A 474 -2.02 23.56 2.40
CA ARG A 474 -3.24 24.30 2.77
C ARG A 474 -2.98 25.79 3.00
N ASP A 475 -1.95 26.13 3.76
CA ASP A 475 -1.64 27.53 4.07
C ASP A 475 -1.19 28.30 2.82
N ILE A 476 -0.36 27.68 1.98
CA ILE A 476 0.08 28.27 0.70
C ILE A 476 -1.11 28.43 -0.24
N ARG A 477 -2.03 27.46 -0.29
CA ARG A 477 -3.27 27.59 -1.08
C ARG A 477 -4.11 28.80 -0.64
N GLU A 478 -4.32 28.97 0.66
CA GLU A 478 -5.07 30.12 1.18
C GLU A 478 -4.36 31.46 0.89
N ILE A 479 -3.03 31.51 1.10
CA ILE A 479 -2.20 32.67 0.75
C ILE A 479 -2.29 32.94 -0.75
N PHE A 480 -2.27 31.90 -1.58
CA PHE A 480 -2.35 31.97 -3.03
C PHE A 480 -3.67 32.58 -3.48
N GLU A 481 -4.78 31.97 -3.08
CA GLU A 481 -6.13 32.43 -3.40
C GLU A 481 -6.36 33.88 -2.95
N LYS A 482 -5.91 34.26 -1.74
CA LYS A 482 -6.02 35.64 -1.24
C LYS A 482 -5.10 36.62 -1.97
N GLY A 483 -3.87 36.21 -2.28
CA GLY A 483 -2.93 37.04 -3.04
C GLY A 483 -3.39 37.31 -4.47
N LEU A 484 -4.02 36.32 -5.12
CA LEU A 484 -4.58 36.47 -6.47
C LEU A 484 -5.81 37.40 -6.54
N GLN A 485 -6.45 37.67 -5.40
CA GLN A 485 -7.53 38.66 -5.27
C GLN A 485 -7.01 40.11 -5.19
N SER A 486 -5.71 40.33 -4.99
CA SER A 486 -5.11 41.67 -4.91
C SER A 486 -5.17 42.40 -6.25
N ASP A 487 -5.24 43.73 -6.24
CA ASP A 487 -5.12 44.59 -7.43
C ASP A 487 -3.66 45.01 -7.73
N ASP A 488 -2.72 44.63 -6.87
CA ASP A 488 -1.29 44.87 -7.08
C ASP A 488 -0.61 43.68 -7.77
N ILE A 489 -0.12 43.90 -8.98
CA ILE A 489 0.65 42.93 -9.77
C ILE A 489 1.88 42.41 -9.01
N ASN A 490 2.52 43.22 -8.16
CA ASN A 490 3.69 42.77 -7.39
C ASN A 490 3.29 41.77 -6.31
N VAL A 491 2.16 41.98 -5.62
CA VAL A 491 1.61 41.01 -4.67
C VAL A 491 1.27 39.70 -5.39
N ILE A 492 0.57 39.78 -6.52
CA ILE A 492 0.25 38.61 -7.36
C ILE A 492 1.52 37.88 -7.78
N ARG A 493 2.56 38.60 -8.24
CA ARG A 493 3.83 38.01 -8.69
C ARG A 493 4.51 37.20 -7.58
N GLU A 494 4.65 37.78 -6.39
CA GLU A 494 5.33 37.11 -5.26
C GLU A 494 4.58 35.85 -4.84
N VAL A 495 3.26 35.94 -4.75
CA VAL A 495 2.41 34.83 -4.31
C VAL A 495 2.30 33.74 -5.38
N ALA A 496 2.13 34.13 -6.65
CA ALA A 496 2.03 33.20 -7.77
C ALA A 496 3.31 32.39 -8.00
N TYR A 497 4.47 32.97 -7.67
CA TYR A 497 5.77 32.33 -7.85
C TYR A 497 6.17 31.40 -6.69
N LEU A 498 5.58 31.56 -5.49
CA LEU A 498 5.93 30.72 -4.32
C LEU A 498 5.80 29.20 -4.59
N PRO A 499 4.69 28.67 -5.14
CA PRO A 499 4.60 27.24 -5.46
C PRO A 499 5.66 26.77 -6.46
N ILE A 500 6.02 27.62 -7.43
CA ILE A 500 7.05 27.33 -8.44
C ILE A 500 8.44 27.28 -7.81
N ARG A 501 8.73 28.18 -6.86
CA ARG A 501 9.97 28.13 -6.07
C ARG A 501 10.07 26.83 -5.28
N LEU A 502 8.98 26.39 -4.66
CA LEU A 502 8.96 25.12 -3.92
C LEU A 502 9.15 23.91 -4.85
N ALA A 503 8.54 23.91 -6.03
CA ALA A 503 8.76 22.90 -7.05
C ALA A 503 10.22 22.88 -7.53
N ASN A 504 10.85 24.05 -7.72
CA ASN A 504 12.27 24.13 -8.05
C ASN A 504 13.16 23.54 -6.94
N GLU A 505 12.92 23.91 -5.68
CA GLU A 505 13.66 23.34 -4.54
C GLU A 505 13.46 21.81 -4.43
N ALA A 506 12.27 21.30 -4.77
CA ALA A 506 12.03 19.87 -4.85
C ALA A 506 12.89 19.18 -5.93
N ILE A 507 13.09 19.83 -7.10
CA ILE A 507 14.04 19.35 -8.14
C ILE A 507 15.49 19.41 -7.61
N GLU A 508 15.87 20.40 -6.79
CA GLU A 508 17.20 20.44 -6.12
C GLU A 508 17.43 19.26 -5.19
N HIS A 509 16.38 18.75 -4.57
CA HIS A 509 16.45 17.66 -3.61
C HIS A 509 15.96 16.31 -4.13
N LYS A 510 15.66 16.19 -5.44
CA LYS A 510 15.13 14.98 -6.09
C LYS A 510 13.88 14.43 -5.39
N ASP A 511 12.97 15.33 -5.00
CA ASP A 511 11.76 14.97 -4.26
C ASP A 511 10.51 15.16 -5.12
N HIS A 512 9.84 14.06 -5.48
CA HIS A 512 8.61 14.12 -6.27
C HIS A 512 7.38 14.48 -5.44
N LEU A 513 7.39 14.25 -4.12
CA LEU A 513 6.22 14.51 -3.28
C LEU A 513 5.93 16.01 -3.18
N VAL A 514 6.92 16.81 -2.79
CA VAL A 514 6.79 18.27 -2.72
C VAL A 514 6.58 18.85 -4.13
N PHE A 515 7.27 18.31 -5.14
CA PHE A 515 7.09 18.75 -6.52
C PHE A 515 5.64 18.61 -6.98
N GLN A 516 5.09 17.40 -6.89
CA GLN A 516 3.73 17.09 -7.31
C GLN A 516 2.66 17.85 -6.49
N GLU A 517 2.94 18.15 -5.22
CA GLU A 517 2.03 18.89 -4.34
C GLU A 517 1.94 20.39 -4.66
N PHE A 518 2.94 20.98 -5.32
CA PHE A 518 2.94 22.43 -5.61
C PHE A 518 2.90 22.77 -7.10
N ILE A 519 3.22 21.82 -8.00
CA ILE A 519 3.30 22.11 -9.44
C ILE A 519 1.95 22.36 -10.11
N TYR A 520 0.81 22.01 -9.47
CA TYR A 520 -0.53 22.21 -10.04
C TYR A 520 -1.08 23.65 -9.93
N PHE A 521 -0.47 24.50 -9.11
CA PHE A 521 -0.95 25.87 -8.84
C PHE A 521 -1.10 26.77 -10.08
N PRO A 522 -0.33 26.60 -11.18
CA PRO A 522 -0.59 27.31 -12.44
C PRO A 522 -2.00 27.08 -13.02
N GLN A 523 -2.61 25.92 -12.78
CA GLN A 523 -4.02 25.66 -13.16
C GLN A 523 -4.99 26.53 -12.35
N LEU A 524 -4.71 26.69 -11.05
CA LEU A 524 -5.49 27.59 -10.19
C LEU A 524 -5.29 29.05 -10.63
N LEU A 525 -4.05 29.45 -10.94
CA LEU A 525 -3.74 30.78 -11.48
C LEU A 525 -4.52 31.07 -12.77
N TYR A 526 -4.60 30.11 -13.69
CA TYR A 526 -5.40 30.22 -14.91
C TYR A 526 -6.87 30.48 -14.60
N SER A 527 -7.44 29.75 -13.64
CA SER A 527 -8.85 29.88 -13.27
C SER A 527 -9.16 31.30 -12.78
N TYR A 528 -8.35 31.85 -11.87
CA TYR A 528 -8.48 33.22 -11.40
C TYR A 528 -8.18 34.28 -12.47
N ALA A 529 -7.23 34.02 -13.38
CA ALA A 529 -6.93 34.93 -14.49
C ALA A 529 -8.15 35.09 -15.41
N TYR A 530 -8.82 33.98 -15.70
CA TYR A 530 -10.03 33.96 -16.52
C TYR A 530 -11.19 34.70 -15.86
N ASP A 531 -11.43 34.46 -14.57
CA ASP A 531 -12.55 35.10 -13.85
C ASP A 531 -12.37 36.63 -13.73
N ARG A 532 -11.14 37.14 -13.93
CA ARG A 532 -10.79 38.56 -13.93
C ARG A 532 -10.61 39.17 -15.32
N LYS A 533 -10.84 38.40 -16.40
CA LYS A 533 -10.60 38.83 -17.78
C LYS A 533 -11.33 40.12 -18.12
N ASP A 534 -12.59 40.25 -17.69
CA ASP A 534 -13.45 41.39 -18.00
C ASP A 534 -13.31 42.56 -17.02
N SER A 535 -12.84 42.31 -15.79
CA SER A 535 -12.73 43.34 -14.75
C SER A 535 -11.39 44.08 -14.77
N ASN A 536 -10.28 43.40 -15.09
CA ASN A 536 -8.97 44.03 -15.15
C ASN A 536 -8.05 43.32 -16.16
N GLU A 537 -8.12 43.73 -17.43
CA GLU A 537 -7.40 43.12 -18.55
C GLU A 537 -5.87 43.10 -18.34
N LYS A 538 -5.30 44.12 -17.71
CA LYS A 538 -3.86 44.19 -17.45
C LYS A 538 -3.39 43.11 -16.48
N ILE A 539 -4.14 42.90 -15.39
CA ILE A 539 -3.85 41.88 -14.38
C ILE A 539 -4.08 40.48 -14.95
N SER A 540 -5.20 40.26 -15.64
CA SER A 540 -5.53 38.95 -16.23
C SER A 540 -4.49 38.53 -17.28
N LYS A 541 -4.06 39.43 -18.19
CA LYS A 541 -2.98 39.16 -19.15
C LYS A 541 -1.66 38.80 -18.46
N PHE A 542 -1.30 39.51 -17.38
CA PHE A 542 -0.12 39.16 -16.59
C PHE A 542 -0.25 37.76 -16.00
N MET A 543 -1.38 37.42 -15.40
CA MET A 543 -1.61 36.10 -14.80
C MET A 543 -1.59 34.98 -15.85
N PHE A 544 -2.23 35.16 -17.01
CA PHE A 544 -2.18 34.22 -18.13
C PHE A 544 -0.75 33.99 -18.66
N ASP A 545 0.08 35.03 -18.75
CA ASP A 545 1.49 34.87 -19.11
C ASP A 545 2.24 33.99 -18.09
N ARG A 546 1.96 34.19 -16.80
CA ARG A 546 2.63 33.47 -15.71
C ARG A 546 2.26 31.98 -15.62
N THR A 547 1.07 31.55 -16.07
CA THR A 547 0.63 30.14 -15.99
C THR A 547 1.57 29.20 -16.75
N TRP A 548 1.95 29.56 -17.98
CA TRP A 548 2.83 28.73 -18.81
C TRP A 548 4.30 29.13 -18.69
N ARG A 549 4.61 30.43 -18.49
CA ARG A 549 6.00 30.90 -18.47
C ARG A 549 6.78 30.33 -17.30
N TYR A 550 6.18 30.27 -16.11
CA TYR A 550 6.83 29.67 -14.95
C TYR A 550 7.12 28.19 -15.13
N LEU A 551 6.19 27.42 -15.73
CA LEU A 551 6.41 26.01 -16.06
C LEU A 551 7.55 25.84 -17.08
N LYS A 552 7.60 26.72 -18.09
CA LYS A 552 8.64 26.70 -19.11
C LYS A 552 10.01 27.05 -18.52
N GLU A 553 10.09 28.06 -17.66
CA GLU A 553 11.33 28.42 -16.96
C GLU A 553 11.84 27.26 -16.07
N LEU A 554 10.92 26.58 -15.38
CA LEU A 554 11.24 25.40 -14.57
C LEU A 554 11.80 24.25 -15.42
N SER A 555 11.23 24.01 -16.60
CA SER A 555 11.76 23.05 -17.57
C SER A 555 13.13 23.48 -18.11
N ASP A 556 13.19 24.62 -18.80
CA ASP A 556 14.33 25.05 -19.61
C ASP A 556 15.58 25.36 -18.76
N TYR A 557 15.40 26.02 -17.60
CA TYR A 557 16.52 26.52 -16.80
C TYR A 557 16.87 25.65 -15.60
N HIS A 558 15.89 24.99 -14.98
CA HIS A 558 16.12 24.24 -13.74
C HIS A 558 16.25 22.74 -13.98
N LEU A 559 15.33 22.15 -14.73
CA LEU A 559 15.30 20.70 -14.96
C LEU A 559 16.32 20.29 -16.05
N GLU A 560 16.23 20.85 -17.25
CA GLU A 560 17.15 20.52 -18.35
C GLU A 560 18.61 20.86 -18.03
N SER A 561 18.88 21.98 -17.34
CA SER A 561 20.25 22.34 -16.97
C SER A 561 20.89 21.30 -16.04
N LYS A 562 20.10 20.58 -15.23
CA LYS A 562 20.64 19.58 -14.29
C LYS A 562 20.94 18.27 -14.95
N LEU A 563 20.10 17.85 -15.90
CA LEU A 563 20.39 16.69 -16.74
C LEU A 563 21.71 16.91 -17.50
N LYS A 564 21.87 18.08 -18.15
CA LYS A 564 23.12 18.46 -18.86
C LYS A 564 24.37 18.47 -17.97
N LYS A 565 24.21 18.63 -16.64
CA LYS A 565 25.30 18.65 -15.67
C LYS A 565 25.47 17.32 -14.92
N ASN A 566 24.78 16.25 -15.33
CA ASN A 566 24.74 14.94 -14.65
C ASN A 566 24.39 15.03 -13.15
N LYS A 567 23.55 16.01 -12.76
CA LYS A 567 23.10 16.21 -11.37
C LYS A 567 21.74 15.58 -11.07
N CYS A 568 20.99 15.19 -12.10
CA CYS A 568 19.71 14.51 -12.01
C CYS A 568 19.83 13.21 -12.82
N ASP A 569 19.39 12.09 -12.24
CA ASP A 569 19.32 10.82 -12.96
C ASP A 569 18.08 10.78 -13.88
N GLU A 570 18.08 9.85 -14.83
CA GLU A 570 17.07 9.79 -15.88
C GLU A 570 15.66 9.50 -15.34
N GLU A 571 15.56 8.67 -14.30
CA GLU A 571 14.30 8.31 -13.65
C GLU A 571 13.65 9.54 -12.99
N ASN A 572 14.42 10.28 -12.16
CA ASN A 572 13.91 11.49 -11.54
C ASN A 572 13.58 12.56 -12.57
N PHE A 573 14.44 12.73 -13.59
CA PHE A 573 14.20 13.69 -14.66
C PHE A 573 12.89 13.40 -15.39
N THR A 574 12.67 12.14 -15.76
CA THR A 574 11.46 11.69 -16.45
C THR A 574 10.23 11.92 -15.58
N GLY A 575 10.27 11.57 -14.29
CA GLY A 575 9.14 11.82 -13.37
C GLY A 575 8.75 13.31 -13.30
N PHE A 576 9.72 14.22 -13.14
CA PHE A 576 9.44 15.66 -13.11
C PHE A 576 8.89 16.17 -14.45
N ALA A 577 9.49 15.71 -15.56
CA ALA A 577 9.10 16.12 -16.90
C ALA A 577 7.65 15.70 -17.23
N VAL A 578 7.26 14.47 -16.88
CA VAL A 578 5.91 13.98 -17.15
C VAL A 578 4.88 14.68 -16.26
N HIS A 579 5.21 15.02 -15.01
CA HIS A 579 4.32 15.83 -14.18
C HIS A 579 4.13 17.26 -14.70
N LEU A 580 5.15 17.87 -15.33
CA LEU A 580 4.96 19.13 -16.06
C LEU A 580 3.97 18.98 -17.21
N LEU A 581 4.05 17.89 -17.97
CA LEU A 581 3.08 17.57 -19.02
C LEU A 581 1.66 17.40 -18.44
N LYS A 582 1.48 16.73 -17.29
CA LYS A 582 0.18 16.64 -16.60
C LYS A 582 -0.42 18.01 -16.27
N VAL A 583 0.41 19.00 -15.88
CA VAL A 583 -0.08 20.36 -15.63
C VAL A 583 -0.48 21.06 -16.93
N PHE A 584 0.29 20.87 -18.01
CA PHE A 584 -0.12 21.38 -19.34
C PHE A 584 -1.42 20.73 -19.82
N GLN A 585 -1.61 19.41 -19.65
CA GLN A 585 -2.88 18.73 -19.93
C GLN A 585 -4.04 19.42 -19.22
N SER A 586 -3.86 19.72 -17.93
CA SER A 586 -4.88 20.35 -17.10
C SER A 586 -5.19 21.78 -17.55
N LEU A 587 -4.17 22.54 -17.99
CA LEU A 587 -4.34 23.88 -18.56
C LEU A 587 -5.08 23.85 -19.92
N ILE A 588 -4.73 22.89 -20.79
CA ILE A 588 -5.38 22.70 -22.09
C ILE A 588 -6.85 22.31 -21.87
N LYS A 589 -7.11 21.37 -20.96
CA LYS A 589 -8.48 20.97 -20.59
C LYS A 589 -9.29 22.13 -20.01
N ALA A 590 -8.75 22.85 -19.03
CA ALA A 590 -9.43 23.98 -18.40
C ALA A 590 -9.76 25.11 -19.38
N SER A 591 -8.84 25.42 -20.32
CA SER A 591 -9.09 26.42 -21.36
C SER A 591 -10.10 25.97 -22.41
N PHE A 592 -10.16 24.68 -22.72
CA PHE A 592 -11.23 24.11 -23.55
C PHE A 592 -12.60 24.20 -22.85
N ASP A 593 -12.68 23.80 -21.58
CA ASP A 593 -13.92 23.83 -20.79
C ASP A 593 -14.48 25.26 -20.65
N LYS A 594 -13.58 26.25 -20.46
CA LYS A 594 -13.93 27.68 -20.37
C LYS A 594 -14.10 28.37 -21.73
N ARG A 595 -14.03 27.66 -22.87
CA ARG A 595 -14.12 28.24 -24.23
C ARG A 595 -13.11 29.38 -24.48
N ASP A 596 -11.87 29.20 -24.02
CA ASP A 596 -10.79 30.19 -24.13
C ASP A 596 -9.77 29.79 -25.21
N PHE A 597 -10.11 30.03 -26.48
CA PHE A 597 -9.34 29.50 -27.62
C PHE A 597 -7.91 30.03 -27.68
N GLU A 598 -7.70 31.31 -27.38
CA GLU A 598 -6.37 31.95 -27.44
C GLU A 598 -5.38 31.27 -26.48
N ASN A 599 -5.79 31.08 -25.22
CA ASN A 599 -4.94 30.41 -24.24
C ASN A 599 -4.81 28.90 -24.52
N PHE A 600 -5.87 28.25 -25.01
CA PHE A 600 -5.83 26.85 -25.44
C PHE A 600 -4.74 26.61 -26.49
N GLU A 601 -4.73 27.41 -27.57
CA GLU A 601 -3.73 27.33 -28.64
C GLU A 601 -2.32 27.61 -28.11
N ASN A 602 -2.17 28.63 -27.25
CA ASN A 602 -0.89 28.95 -26.63
C ASN A 602 -0.38 27.79 -25.75
N PHE A 603 -1.23 27.18 -24.92
CA PHE A 603 -0.83 26.05 -24.06
C PHE A 603 -0.43 24.82 -24.87
N LEU A 604 -1.17 24.49 -25.94
CA LEU A 604 -0.78 23.43 -26.88
C LEU A 604 0.60 23.70 -27.49
N LEU A 605 0.81 24.92 -28.00
CA LEU A 605 2.08 25.31 -28.60
C LEU A 605 3.22 25.18 -27.60
N LYS A 606 3.06 25.69 -26.37
CA LYS A 606 4.11 25.61 -25.32
C LYS A 606 4.39 24.17 -24.89
N ALA A 607 3.35 23.35 -24.69
CA ALA A 607 3.51 21.94 -24.37
C ALA A 607 4.26 21.18 -25.49
N SER A 608 3.97 21.50 -26.76
CA SER A 608 4.59 20.85 -27.90
C SER A 608 6.09 21.12 -28.01
N VAL A 609 6.58 22.26 -27.53
CA VAL A 609 7.99 22.66 -27.63
C VAL A 609 8.80 22.37 -26.37
N LEU A 610 8.16 21.94 -25.27
CA LEU A 610 8.83 21.60 -24.02
C LEU A 610 9.89 20.50 -24.28
N PHE A 611 11.05 20.57 -23.62
CA PHE A 611 12.12 19.57 -23.75
C PHE A 611 12.74 19.39 -25.15
N LYS A 612 12.39 20.22 -26.16
CA LYS A 612 12.97 20.12 -27.52
C LYS A 612 14.47 20.39 -27.57
N HIS A 613 15.05 21.03 -26.54
CA HIS A 613 16.48 21.29 -26.48
C HIS A 613 17.32 20.07 -26.07
N LEU A 614 16.70 18.98 -25.61
CA LEU A 614 17.37 17.72 -25.31
C LEU A 614 17.82 17.00 -26.60
N SER A 615 17.08 17.17 -27.70
CA SER A 615 17.24 16.39 -28.93
C SER A 615 18.45 16.78 -29.79
N ARG A 616 19.34 17.68 -29.33
CA ARG A 616 20.35 18.30 -30.22
C ARG A 616 21.82 18.07 -29.94
N GLN A 617 22.31 17.43 -28.86
CA GLN A 617 23.77 17.24 -28.75
C GLN A 617 24.42 16.30 -27.71
N HIS A 618 23.72 15.58 -26.80
CA HIS A 618 24.42 15.05 -25.59
C HIS A 618 24.25 13.58 -25.19
N PHE A 619 23.64 12.72 -25.99
CA PHE A 619 23.55 11.29 -25.66
C PHE A 619 23.88 10.43 -26.88
N TYR A 620 25.12 10.50 -27.34
CA TYR A 620 25.71 9.42 -28.15
C TYR A 620 26.22 8.38 -27.17
N ASP A 621 25.53 7.24 -27.07
CA ASP A 621 26.19 5.92 -26.98
C ASP A 621 25.23 4.72 -26.89
N ASN A 622 23.89 4.85 -26.87
CA ASN A 622 22.99 3.70 -27.07
C ASN A 622 21.69 4.12 -27.78
N GLU A 623 21.40 3.53 -28.94
CA GLU A 623 20.26 3.89 -29.82
C GLU A 623 18.88 3.43 -29.32
N GLU A 624 18.78 2.64 -28.24
CA GLU A 624 17.50 2.05 -27.82
C GLU A 624 16.76 2.75 -26.67
N ASP A 625 17.30 3.82 -26.06
CA ASP A 625 16.70 4.34 -24.83
C ASP A 625 16.93 5.84 -24.54
N ASN A 626 16.76 6.71 -25.55
CA ASN A 626 16.91 8.15 -25.37
C ASN A 626 15.78 8.75 -24.50
N ILE A 627 16.16 9.48 -23.44
CA ILE A 627 15.26 10.21 -22.53
C ILE A 627 14.27 11.11 -23.28
N PHE A 628 14.73 11.72 -24.39
CA PHE A 628 13.86 12.55 -25.22
C PHE A 628 12.70 11.75 -25.81
N ASP A 629 12.95 10.53 -26.30
CA ASP A 629 11.93 9.68 -26.92
C ASP A 629 10.92 9.21 -25.87
N LYS A 630 11.38 8.87 -24.66
CA LYS A 630 10.50 8.57 -23.50
C LYS A 630 9.54 9.73 -23.19
N ILE A 631 10.07 10.96 -23.11
CA ILE A 631 9.25 12.16 -22.83
C ILE A 631 8.36 12.51 -24.02
N ASN A 632 8.83 12.33 -25.24
CA ASN A 632 8.05 12.59 -26.44
C ASN A 632 6.89 11.60 -26.56
N LYS A 633 7.10 10.31 -26.23
CA LYS A 633 6.04 9.32 -26.13
C LYS A 633 4.97 9.75 -25.13
N LYS A 634 5.35 10.17 -23.91
CA LYS A 634 4.41 10.72 -22.91
C LYS A 634 3.68 11.98 -23.38
N ARG A 635 4.34 12.85 -24.13
CA ARG A 635 3.69 14.03 -24.74
C ARG A 635 2.67 13.65 -25.80
N GLN A 636 2.96 12.64 -26.62
CA GLN A 636 2.03 12.11 -27.60
C GLN A 636 0.83 11.43 -26.94
N GLU A 637 1.04 10.67 -25.86
CA GLU A 637 -0.06 10.12 -25.04
C GLU A 637 -1.01 11.24 -24.58
N MET A 638 -0.46 12.32 -23.98
CA MET A 638 -1.23 13.47 -23.53
C MET A 638 -2.05 14.12 -24.66
N PHE A 639 -1.42 14.40 -25.81
CA PHE A 639 -2.13 14.99 -26.95
C PHE A 639 -3.21 14.07 -27.49
N PHE A 640 -2.96 12.76 -27.54
CA PHE A 640 -3.93 11.77 -27.99
C PHE A 640 -5.17 11.75 -27.08
N GLY A 641 -4.98 11.68 -25.76
CA GLY A 641 -6.08 11.68 -24.80
C GLY A 641 -6.88 12.99 -24.75
N VAL A 642 -6.21 14.14 -24.83
CA VAL A 642 -6.91 15.44 -24.92
C VAL A 642 -7.71 15.54 -26.22
N THR A 643 -7.12 15.13 -27.34
CA THR A 643 -7.80 15.20 -28.65
C THR A 643 -9.00 14.26 -28.70
N SER A 644 -8.91 13.07 -28.09
CA SER A 644 -10.02 12.10 -28.05
C SER A 644 -11.17 12.64 -27.20
N TRP A 645 -10.87 13.31 -26.09
CA TRP A 645 -11.87 13.99 -25.28
C TRP A 645 -12.57 15.12 -26.03
N ILE A 646 -11.80 15.99 -26.71
CA ILE A 646 -12.37 17.10 -27.50
C ILE A 646 -13.22 16.56 -28.65
N LEU A 647 -12.79 15.47 -29.30
CA LEU A 647 -13.57 14.80 -30.34
C LEU A 647 -14.93 14.33 -29.80
N PHE A 648 -14.95 13.68 -28.64
CA PHE A 648 -16.18 13.23 -27.98
C PHE A 648 -17.15 14.39 -27.70
N ILE A 649 -16.65 15.52 -27.19
CA ILE A 649 -17.47 16.72 -26.96
C ILE A 649 -17.94 17.33 -28.29
N THR A 650 -17.10 17.30 -29.34
CA THR A 650 -17.44 17.79 -30.68
C THR A 650 -18.53 16.94 -31.33
N GLU A 651 -18.49 15.62 -31.16
CA GLU A 651 -19.51 14.67 -31.65
C GLU A 651 -20.90 14.99 -31.05
N SER A 652 -20.94 15.41 -29.79
CA SER A 652 -22.17 15.83 -29.11
C SER A 652 -22.64 17.24 -29.53
N ASN A 653 -21.82 18.01 -30.23
CA ASN A 653 -22.06 19.41 -30.59
C ASN A 653 -21.70 19.68 -32.07
N LYS A 654 -22.19 18.85 -32.99
CA LYS A 654 -21.74 18.79 -34.39
C LYS A 654 -21.79 20.11 -35.15
N ASP A 655 -22.78 20.96 -34.85
CA ASP A 655 -22.99 22.25 -35.53
C ASP A 655 -22.16 23.40 -34.93
N ASN A 656 -21.50 23.17 -33.78
CA ASN A 656 -20.73 24.20 -33.11
C ASN A 656 -19.35 24.37 -33.76
N THR A 657 -19.26 25.36 -34.65
CA THR A 657 -18.02 25.72 -35.37
C THR A 657 -16.88 26.15 -34.44
N GLU A 658 -17.19 26.71 -33.27
CA GLU A 658 -16.21 27.12 -32.27
C GLU A 658 -15.54 25.90 -31.64
N ILE A 659 -16.31 24.90 -31.20
CA ILE A 659 -15.79 23.64 -30.63
C ILE A 659 -14.95 22.88 -31.66
N LYS A 660 -15.40 22.85 -32.92
CA LYS A 660 -14.67 22.22 -34.02
C LYS A 660 -13.29 22.84 -34.21
N LYS A 661 -13.14 24.15 -34.01
CA LYS A 661 -11.83 24.84 -34.07
C LYS A 661 -10.82 24.25 -33.09
N TYR A 662 -11.24 23.92 -31.86
CA TYR A 662 -10.36 23.29 -30.86
C TYR A 662 -9.85 21.92 -31.31
N PHE A 663 -10.76 21.08 -31.83
CA PHE A 663 -10.39 19.77 -32.37
C PHE A 663 -9.38 19.89 -33.52
N GLU A 664 -9.66 20.80 -34.45
CA GLU A 664 -8.83 21.04 -35.64
C GLU A 664 -7.42 21.57 -35.31
N THR A 665 -7.28 22.35 -34.23
CA THR A 665 -5.98 22.79 -33.72
C THR A 665 -5.25 21.68 -32.97
N CYS A 666 -5.95 20.92 -32.13
CA CYS A 666 -5.34 19.89 -31.28
C CYS A 666 -4.81 18.70 -32.09
N LYS A 667 -5.54 18.27 -33.14
CA LYS A 667 -5.15 17.14 -33.98
C LYS A 667 -3.82 17.34 -34.72
N GLN A 668 -3.36 18.57 -34.92
CA GLN A 668 -2.11 18.89 -35.61
C GLN A 668 -0.87 18.39 -34.86
N TYR A 669 -1.03 18.07 -33.57
CA TYR A 669 0.05 17.57 -32.70
C TYR A 669 0.13 16.05 -32.63
N LEU A 670 -0.84 15.33 -33.24
CA LEU A 670 -0.84 13.88 -33.35
C LEU A 670 0.16 13.41 -34.44
N PRO A 671 0.60 12.14 -34.39
CA PRO A 671 1.46 11.58 -35.44
C PRO A 671 0.82 11.68 -36.83
N SER A 672 1.64 12.06 -37.82
CA SER A 672 1.24 12.14 -39.23
C SER A 672 1.46 10.84 -40.01
N ASP A 673 2.29 9.94 -39.48
CA ASP A 673 2.49 8.59 -40.01
C ASP A 673 1.53 7.60 -39.30
N ILE A 674 0.96 6.67 -40.05
CA ILE A 674 -0.03 5.74 -39.48
C ILE A 674 0.63 4.71 -38.57
N GLN A 675 1.89 4.31 -38.81
CA GLN A 675 2.58 3.36 -37.94
C GLN A 675 2.84 3.98 -36.56
N ASP A 676 3.35 5.22 -36.53
CA ASP A 676 3.56 5.97 -35.29
C ASP A 676 2.24 6.23 -34.56
N LEU A 677 1.17 6.54 -35.30
CA LEU A 677 -0.18 6.71 -34.74
C LEU A 677 -0.68 5.41 -34.10
N THR A 678 -0.50 4.27 -34.77
CA THR A 678 -0.89 2.95 -34.25
C THR A 678 -0.09 2.60 -33.01
N GLU A 679 1.21 2.89 -32.97
CA GLU A 679 2.05 2.62 -31.79
C GLU A 679 1.59 3.44 -30.57
N ILE A 680 1.35 4.74 -30.75
CA ILE A 680 0.82 5.59 -29.69
C ILE A 680 -0.57 5.13 -29.26
N PHE A 681 -1.46 4.80 -30.20
CA PHE A 681 -2.80 4.30 -29.92
C PHE A 681 -2.76 3.02 -29.07
N LEU A 682 -1.95 2.03 -29.46
CA LEU A 682 -1.82 0.78 -28.71
C LEU A 682 -1.27 0.99 -27.30
N ASN A 683 -0.39 1.99 -27.14
CA ASN A 683 0.15 2.35 -25.84
C ASN A 683 -0.86 3.11 -24.95
N VAL A 684 -1.73 3.96 -25.51
CA VAL A 684 -2.78 4.64 -24.72
C VAL A 684 -4.02 3.79 -24.48
N HIS A 685 -4.17 2.68 -25.21
CA HIS A 685 -5.25 1.70 -25.01
C HIS A 685 -4.99 0.76 -23.80
N ASP A 686 -3.95 1.05 -23.01
CA ASP A 686 -3.64 0.42 -21.73
C ASP A 686 -4.33 1.15 -20.55
N PHE A 687 -4.98 0.39 -19.66
CA PHE A 687 -5.62 0.90 -18.45
C PHE A 687 -4.65 1.61 -17.51
N ASP A 688 -3.37 1.20 -17.44
CA ASP A 688 -2.39 1.85 -16.58
C ASP A 688 -2.04 3.26 -17.10
N VAL A 689 -2.01 3.44 -18.42
CA VAL A 689 -1.77 4.75 -19.05
C VAL A 689 -2.97 5.66 -18.85
N GLU A 690 -4.18 5.13 -19.02
CA GLU A 690 -5.42 5.85 -18.74
C GLU A 690 -5.48 6.34 -17.28
N HIS A 691 -5.26 5.42 -16.33
CA HIS A 691 -5.26 5.74 -14.90
C HIS A 691 -4.22 6.79 -14.55
N PHE A 692 -3.02 6.68 -15.12
CA PHE A 692 -1.95 7.65 -14.93
C PHE A 692 -2.36 9.05 -15.37
N TRP A 693 -2.93 9.22 -16.56
CA TRP A 693 -3.34 10.53 -17.06
C TRP A 693 -4.66 11.03 -16.45
N GLY A 694 -5.44 10.14 -15.84
CA GLY A 694 -6.67 10.44 -15.13
C GLY A 694 -7.81 10.88 -16.06
N TRP A 695 -7.86 10.37 -17.29
CA TRP A 695 -8.87 10.77 -18.28
C TRP A 695 -10.28 10.33 -17.90
N SER A 696 -10.44 9.18 -17.24
CA SER A 696 -11.70 8.72 -16.67
C SER A 696 -12.32 9.73 -15.68
N ASN A 697 -11.50 10.47 -14.93
CA ASN A 697 -12.00 11.46 -13.98
C ASN A 697 -12.77 12.60 -14.68
N TRP A 698 -12.49 12.89 -15.95
CA TRP A 698 -13.21 13.90 -16.72
C TRP A 698 -14.67 13.51 -16.99
N GLU A 699 -15.02 12.23 -16.95
CA GLU A 699 -16.41 11.75 -17.06
C GLU A 699 -17.18 11.88 -15.73
N LEU A 700 -16.46 11.95 -14.61
CA LEU A 700 -17.01 12.09 -13.26
C LEU A 700 -17.25 13.56 -12.87
N GLU A 701 -16.50 14.49 -13.47
CA GLU A 701 -16.63 15.93 -13.20
C GLU A 701 -17.94 16.49 -13.80
N GLY A 702 -18.91 16.82 -12.95
CA GLY A 702 -20.07 17.66 -13.32
C GLY A 702 -21.47 17.07 -13.16
N LYS A 703 -21.65 15.96 -12.42
CA LYS A 703 -23.00 15.40 -12.14
C LYS A 703 -23.18 15.10 -10.66
N SER A 704 -24.34 15.49 -10.11
CA SER A 704 -24.68 15.36 -8.69
C SER A 704 -24.71 13.89 -8.25
N GLU A 705 -24.53 13.67 -6.95
CA GLU A 705 -24.62 12.36 -6.26
C GLU A 705 -25.97 11.63 -6.46
N ASP A 706 -26.94 12.26 -7.13
CA ASP A 706 -28.31 11.76 -7.34
C ASP A 706 -28.50 10.90 -8.61
N SER A 707 -27.46 10.58 -9.37
CA SER A 707 -27.60 9.67 -10.53
C SER A 707 -27.68 8.20 -10.08
N GLU A 708 -28.89 7.66 -9.94
CA GLU A 708 -29.20 6.28 -9.50
C GLU A 708 -28.72 5.14 -10.43
N PHE A 709 -27.89 5.41 -11.44
CA PHE A 709 -27.40 4.39 -12.37
C PHE A 709 -25.89 4.24 -12.29
N ALA A 710 -25.40 3.00 -12.18
CA ALA A 710 -23.98 2.68 -12.35
C ALA A 710 -23.48 3.24 -13.68
N HIS A 711 -22.68 4.31 -13.62
CA HIS A 711 -22.14 4.96 -14.81
C HIS A 711 -20.96 4.14 -15.34
N GLY A 712 -21.07 3.69 -16.59
CA GLY A 712 -19.97 3.03 -17.28
C GLY A 712 -18.96 4.05 -17.77
N ILE A 713 -17.74 4.00 -17.24
CA ILE A 713 -16.60 4.75 -17.77
C ILE A 713 -16.26 4.15 -19.14
N ASN A 714 -16.29 4.96 -20.22
CA ASN A 714 -16.08 4.46 -21.59
C ASN A 714 -15.02 5.25 -22.36
N ILE A 715 -13.83 5.30 -21.76
CA ILE A 715 -12.67 6.02 -22.30
C ILE A 715 -12.02 5.30 -23.49
N LEU A 716 -12.02 3.96 -23.52
CA LEU A 716 -11.40 3.19 -24.60
C LEU A 716 -12.11 3.41 -25.94
N GLU A 717 -13.45 3.43 -25.98
CA GLU A 717 -14.21 3.72 -27.20
C GLU A 717 -13.83 5.09 -27.79
N LYS A 718 -13.60 6.10 -26.94
CA LYS A 718 -13.20 7.46 -27.38
C LYS A 718 -11.83 7.46 -28.03
N LEU A 719 -10.88 6.69 -27.49
CA LEU A 719 -9.55 6.52 -28.06
C LEU A 719 -9.63 5.80 -29.42
N GLU A 720 -10.45 4.74 -29.51
CA GLU A 720 -10.69 3.99 -30.74
C GLU A 720 -11.32 4.87 -31.85
N LYS A 721 -12.28 5.75 -31.49
CA LYS A 721 -12.87 6.73 -32.42
C LYS A 721 -11.84 7.69 -32.99
N LEU A 722 -10.97 8.24 -32.14
CA LEU A 722 -9.90 9.14 -32.59
C LEU A 722 -8.93 8.42 -33.54
N TYR A 723 -8.52 7.20 -33.16
CA TYR A 723 -7.63 6.38 -33.98
C TYR A 723 -8.22 6.10 -35.36
N ALA A 724 -9.50 5.71 -35.42
CA ALA A 724 -10.21 5.47 -36.68
C ALA A 724 -10.24 6.73 -37.56
N ILE A 725 -10.70 7.87 -37.02
CA ILE A 725 -10.82 9.13 -37.76
C ILE A 725 -9.46 9.58 -38.28
N GLN A 726 -8.43 9.60 -37.42
CA GLN A 726 -7.12 10.10 -37.81
C GLN A 726 -6.42 9.17 -38.81
N SER A 727 -6.60 7.84 -38.69
CA SER A 727 -6.10 6.88 -39.67
C SER A 727 -6.70 7.12 -41.06
N LEU A 728 -8.01 7.34 -41.17
CA LEU A 728 -8.66 7.63 -42.46
C LEU A 728 -8.13 8.92 -43.10
N LYS A 729 -7.85 9.94 -42.29
CA LYS A 729 -7.25 11.21 -42.76
C LYS A 729 -5.83 11.01 -43.28
N ILE A 730 -5.00 10.23 -42.58
CA ILE A 730 -3.63 9.91 -43.02
C ILE A 730 -3.61 9.06 -44.29
N LEU A 731 -4.61 8.20 -44.47
CA LEU A 731 -4.74 7.34 -45.65
C LEU A 731 -5.38 8.03 -46.86
N GLN A 732 -6.15 9.10 -46.66
CA GLN A 732 -6.80 9.86 -47.74
C GLN A 732 -5.84 10.25 -48.88
N PRO A 733 -4.67 10.86 -48.63
CA PRO A 733 -3.78 11.29 -49.70
C PRO A 733 -3.05 10.14 -50.40
N LYS A 734 -3.08 8.91 -49.85
CA LYS A 734 -2.34 7.75 -50.37
C LYS A 734 -3.16 6.96 -51.39
N ASN A 735 -2.52 6.48 -52.45
CA ASN A 735 -3.13 5.57 -53.41
C ASN A 735 -3.15 4.12 -52.89
N ALA A 736 -3.86 3.20 -53.57
CA ALA A 736 -4.01 1.82 -53.10
C ALA A 736 -2.66 1.07 -52.97
N GLN A 737 -1.73 1.28 -53.90
CA GLN A 737 -0.41 0.63 -53.88
C GLN A 737 0.47 1.15 -52.73
N GLU A 738 0.36 2.44 -52.40
CA GLU A 738 1.04 3.04 -51.26
C GLU A 738 0.49 2.50 -49.94
N ILE A 739 -0.84 2.33 -49.85
CA ILE A 739 -1.49 1.76 -48.68
C ILE A 739 -1.03 0.31 -48.47
N GLU A 740 -0.99 -0.51 -49.51
CA GLU A 740 -0.58 -1.93 -49.41
C GLU A 740 0.85 -2.14 -48.87
N LYS A 741 1.74 -1.15 -49.08
CA LYS A 741 3.13 -1.17 -48.58
C LYS A 741 3.25 -0.86 -47.09
N ILE A 742 2.21 -0.27 -46.49
CA ILE A 742 2.19 0.05 -45.07
C ILE A 742 2.24 -1.26 -44.26
N LYS A 743 3.08 -1.26 -43.22
CA LYS A 743 3.16 -2.33 -42.23
C LYS A 743 2.83 -1.73 -40.88
N LEU A 744 1.63 -2.01 -40.38
CA LEU A 744 1.26 -1.62 -39.03
C LEU A 744 2.04 -2.46 -38.01
N PRO A 745 2.33 -1.92 -36.82
CA PRO A 745 2.72 -2.72 -35.67
C PRO A 745 1.71 -3.85 -35.48
N HIS A 746 2.18 -5.09 -35.40
CA HIS A 746 1.32 -6.24 -35.15
C HIS A 746 1.50 -6.64 -33.68
N THR A 747 0.45 -6.42 -32.90
CA THR A 747 0.37 -6.79 -31.49
C THR A 747 -0.91 -7.58 -31.26
N ARG A 748 -0.97 -8.32 -30.15
CA ARG A 748 -2.18 -9.08 -29.79
C ARG A 748 -3.40 -8.18 -29.59
N GLU A 749 -3.20 -7.00 -28.99
CA GLU A 749 -4.29 -6.03 -28.79
C GLU A 749 -4.84 -5.53 -30.13
N LEU A 750 -3.97 -5.18 -31.08
CA LEU A 750 -4.42 -4.77 -32.42
C LEU A 750 -5.15 -5.91 -33.12
N ALA A 751 -4.68 -7.15 -32.98
CA ALA A 751 -5.34 -8.32 -33.54
C ALA A 751 -6.74 -8.50 -32.95
N PHE A 752 -6.93 -8.37 -31.63
CA PHE A 752 -8.25 -8.43 -31.01
C PHE A 752 -9.19 -7.31 -31.47
N LEU A 753 -8.68 -6.08 -31.59
CA LEU A 753 -9.44 -4.95 -32.14
C LEU A 753 -9.85 -5.21 -33.59
N ALA A 754 -8.96 -5.82 -34.39
CA ALA A 754 -9.21 -6.21 -35.77
C ALA A 754 -10.14 -7.43 -35.94
N GLU A 755 -10.33 -8.26 -34.89
CA GLU A 755 -11.34 -9.33 -34.89
C GLU A 755 -12.76 -8.80 -34.65
N GLY A 756 -12.90 -7.55 -34.19
CA GLY A 756 -14.20 -6.96 -33.82
C GLY A 756 -14.69 -7.39 -32.43
N THR A 757 -13.78 -7.88 -31.59
CA THR A 757 -14.08 -8.16 -30.16
C THR A 757 -14.37 -6.88 -29.37
N ARG A 758 -13.87 -5.74 -29.86
CA ARG A 758 -14.04 -4.38 -29.32
C ARG A 758 -14.74 -3.47 -30.34
N ASP A 759 -14.73 -2.17 -30.12
CA ASP A 759 -15.58 -1.23 -30.86
C ASP A 759 -14.93 -0.67 -32.13
N LEU A 760 -13.61 -0.77 -32.32
CA LEU A 760 -12.91 -0.22 -33.49
C LEU A 760 -13.54 -0.63 -34.84
N LEU A 761 -13.76 -1.93 -35.07
CA LEU A 761 -14.42 -2.37 -36.31
C LEU A 761 -15.86 -1.89 -36.40
N LYS A 762 -16.61 -1.88 -35.28
CA LYS A 762 -17.98 -1.37 -35.23
C LYS A 762 -18.03 0.13 -35.55
N ILE A 763 -17.06 0.90 -35.07
CA ILE A 763 -16.89 2.33 -35.36
C ILE A 763 -16.64 2.52 -36.85
N LEU A 764 -15.73 1.75 -37.46
CA LEU A 764 -15.47 1.80 -38.90
C LEU A 764 -16.70 1.41 -39.74
N ASP A 765 -17.44 0.40 -39.31
CA ASP A 765 -18.72 0.03 -39.93
C ASP A 765 -19.77 1.14 -39.79
N ASN A 766 -19.83 1.80 -38.64
CA ASN A 766 -20.72 2.93 -38.41
C ASN A 766 -20.36 4.13 -39.30
N ILE A 767 -19.06 4.43 -39.45
CA ILE A 767 -18.57 5.50 -40.35
C ILE A 767 -19.00 5.24 -41.79
N LYS A 768 -18.94 3.98 -42.25
CA LYS A 768 -19.34 3.61 -43.61
C LYS A 768 -20.85 3.59 -43.81
N SER A 769 -21.59 3.00 -42.87
CA SER A 769 -23.05 2.80 -42.97
C SER A 769 -23.86 4.06 -42.65
N ASN A 770 -23.35 4.92 -41.77
CA ASN A 770 -24.00 6.15 -41.32
C ASN A 770 -23.11 7.38 -41.62
N SER A 771 -22.59 7.48 -42.85
CA SER A 771 -21.60 8.50 -43.25
C SER A 771 -21.99 9.93 -42.92
N GLU A 772 -23.28 10.29 -43.06
CA GLU A 772 -23.81 11.61 -42.70
C GLU A 772 -23.52 11.99 -41.24
N ASN A 773 -23.55 11.02 -40.31
CA ASN A 773 -23.27 11.27 -38.90
C ASN A 773 -21.83 11.68 -38.61
N TRP A 774 -20.91 11.44 -39.55
CA TRP A 774 -19.47 11.66 -39.42
C TRP A 774 -18.95 12.82 -40.28
N LYS A 775 -19.79 13.41 -41.14
CA LYS A 775 -19.42 14.55 -41.99
C LYS A 775 -18.98 15.81 -41.23
N PHE A 776 -19.25 15.87 -39.93
CA PHE A 776 -18.75 16.94 -39.07
C PHE A 776 -17.22 16.92 -38.94
N VAL A 777 -16.56 15.76 -39.11
CA VAL A 777 -15.10 15.59 -39.01
C VAL A 777 -14.46 14.87 -40.19
N LEU A 778 -15.19 14.11 -41.00
CA LEU A 778 -14.69 13.37 -42.15
C LEU A 778 -15.33 13.85 -43.47
N ASN A 779 -14.59 13.84 -44.58
CA ASN A 779 -15.13 14.05 -45.92
C ASN A 779 -15.34 12.71 -46.67
N ASP A 780 -16.07 12.74 -47.79
CA ASP A 780 -16.41 11.53 -48.55
C ASP A 780 -15.16 10.78 -49.06
N GLN A 781 -14.07 11.48 -49.36
CA GLN A 781 -12.81 10.85 -49.78
C GLN A 781 -12.14 10.10 -48.62
N GLU A 782 -12.19 10.63 -47.40
CA GLU A 782 -11.68 9.97 -46.20
C GLU A 782 -12.53 8.74 -45.85
N ILE A 783 -13.87 8.86 -45.92
CA ILE A 783 -14.80 7.74 -45.67
C ILE A 783 -14.58 6.61 -46.68
N SER A 784 -14.23 6.92 -47.94
CA SER A 784 -13.92 5.90 -48.96
C SER A 784 -12.73 4.99 -48.61
N LYS A 785 -11.88 5.38 -47.65
CA LYS A 785 -10.70 4.61 -47.21
C LYS A 785 -11.01 3.56 -46.14
N VAL A 786 -12.24 3.49 -45.61
CA VAL A 786 -12.61 2.54 -44.53
C VAL A 786 -12.25 1.10 -44.88
N ASP A 787 -12.60 0.62 -46.07
CA ASP A 787 -12.33 -0.77 -46.46
C ASP A 787 -10.82 -1.05 -46.55
N LYS A 788 -10.05 -0.10 -47.08
CA LYS A 788 -8.59 -0.19 -47.15
C LYS A 788 -7.93 -0.17 -45.78
N PHE A 789 -8.48 0.57 -44.83
CA PHE A 789 -7.98 0.52 -43.47
C PHE A 789 -8.29 -0.81 -42.78
N LYS A 790 -9.48 -1.38 -42.99
CA LYS A 790 -9.82 -2.73 -42.51
C LYS A 790 -8.91 -3.81 -43.10
N GLU A 791 -8.57 -3.72 -44.39
CA GLU A 791 -7.59 -4.62 -45.02
C GLU A 791 -6.21 -4.53 -44.34
N LEU A 792 -5.76 -3.33 -43.94
CA LEU A 792 -4.51 -3.16 -43.19
C LEU A 792 -4.57 -3.77 -41.79
N LEU A 793 -5.66 -3.57 -41.06
CA LEU A 793 -5.88 -4.17 -39.73
C LEU A 793 -5.90 -5.70 -39.84
N GLU A 794 -6.56 -6.25 -40.85
CA GLU A 794 -6.62 -7.69 -41.12
C GLU A 794 -5.23 -8.25 -41.48
N LYS A 795 -4.43 -7.51 -42.25
CA LYS A 795 -3.05 -7.91 -42.56
C LYS A 795 -2.18 -7.93 -41.29
N ALA A 796 -2.34 -6.94 -40.40
CA ALA A 796 -1.64 -6.91 -39.12
C ALA A 796 -2.07 -8.05 -38.20
N ARG A 797 -3.38 -8.37 -38.17
CA ARG A 797 -3.95 -9.52 -37.44
C ARG A 797 -3.32 -10.82 -37.93
N LYS A 798 -3.34 -11.08 -39.24
CA LYS A 798 -2.73 -12.30 -39.83
C LYS A 798 -1.24 -12.41 -39.51
N ALA A 799 -0.49 -11.30 -39.60
CA ALA A 799 0.92 -11.29 -39.24
C ALA A 799 1.15 -11.62 -37.76
N GLN A 800 0.30 -11.10 -36.86
CA GLN A 800 0.34 -11.46 -35.44
C GLN A 800 0.02 -12.94 -35.19
N GLU A 801 -1.04 -13.45 -35.82
CA GLU A 801 -1.45 -14.86 -35.69
C GLU A 801 -0.39 -15.82 -36.21
N GLU A 802 0.24 -15.50 -37.34
CA GLU A 802 1.34 -16.29 -37.90
C GLU A 802 2.56 -16.27 -36.97
N GLY A 803 2.90 -15.11 -36.39
CA GLY A 803 3.94 -14.99 -35.37
C GLY A 803 3.61 -15.75 -34.08
N ASP A 804 2.36 -15.76 -33.63
CA ASP A 804 1.90 -16.53 -32.47
C ASP A 804 2.00 -18.04 -32.74
N LEU A 805 1.58 -18.50 -33.92
CA LEU A 805 1.69 -19.89 -34.34
C LEU A 805 3.16 -20.33 -34.47
N GLN A 806 4.03 -19.49 -35.02
CA GLN A 806 5.45 -19.78 -35.10
C GLN A 806 6.07 -19.92 -33.70
N ARG A 807 5.81 -18.96 -32.80
CA ARG A 807 6.25 -19.04 -31.40
C ARG A 807 5.73 -20.30 -30.72
N LYS A 808 4.49 -20.72 -30.98
CA LYS A 808 3.89 -21.97 -30.49
C LYS A 808 4.58 -23.23 -30.98
N ARG A 809 4.95 -23.26 -32.26
CA ARG A 809 5.65 -24.41 -32.87
C ARG A 809 7.07 -24.55 -32.33
N GLU A 810 7.73 -23.43 -32.03
CA GLU A 810 9.12 -23.38 -31.56
C GLU A 810 9.25 -23.53 -30.03
N ALA A 811 8.24 -23.08 -29.27
CA ALA A 811 8.27 -23.11 -27.80
C ALA A 811 8.30 -24.55 -27.25
N GLN A 812 9.15 -24.75 -26.24
CA GLN A 812 9.24 -26.01 -25.50
C GLN A 812 8.22 -26.06 -24.36
N VAL A 813 7.75 -27.27 -24.05
CA VAL A 813 6.83 -27.50 -22.93
C VAL A 813 7.60 -27.59 -21.61
N SER A 814 7.08 -26.96 -20.56
CA SER A 814 7.64 -27.03 -19.21
C SER A 814 7.21 -28.30 -18.48
N LYS A 815 8.19 -29.08 -18.01
CA LYS A 815 7.94 -30.26 -17.16
C LYS A 815 7.23 -29.89 -15.86
N THR A 816 7.52 -28.71 -15.30
CA THR A 816 6.87 -28.21 -14.09
C THR A 816 5.37 -28.00 -14.34
N LYS A 817 5.00 -27.39 -15.47
CA LYS A 817 3.59 -27.18 -15.84
C LYS A 817 2.85 -28.47 -16.13
N ILE A 818 3.49 -29.45 -16.78
CA ILE A 818 2.92 -30.81 -16.93
C ILE A 818 2.63 -31.43 -15.55
N ASN A 819 3.56 -31.30 -14.59
CA ASN A 819 3.37 -31.85 -13.25
C ASN A 819 2.27 -31.13 -12.46
N GLU A 820 2.15 -29.81 -12.59
CA GLU A 820 1.03 -29.03 -12.04
C GLU A 820 -0.30 -29.50 -12.63
N PHE A 821 -0.38 -29.63 -13.95
CA PHE A 821 -1.54 -30.20 -14.64
C PHE A 821 -1.92 -31.57 -14.08
N LYS A 822 -0.97 -32.53 -14.01
CA LYS A 822 -1.22 -33.88 -13.47
C LYS A 822 -1.78 -33.83 -12.04
N LYS A 823 -1.25 -32.96 -11.17
CA LYS A 823 -1.76 -32.77 -9.81
C LYS A 823 -3.16 -32.16 -9.79
N ASN A 824 -3.42 -31.16 -10.62
CA ASN A 824 -4.71 -30.48 -10.70
C ASN A 824 -5.81 -31.42 -11.23
N VAL A 825 -5.49 -32.32 -12.17
CA VAL A 825 -6.42 -33.37 -12.62
C VAL A 825 -6.85 -34.28 -11.46
N VAL A 826 -5.89 -34.81 -10.67
CA VAL A 826 -6.18 -35.67 -9.52
C VAL A 826 -7.01 -34.92 -8.47
N LYS A 827 -6.62 -33.67 -8.18
CA LYS A 827 -7.36 -32.81 -7.25
C LYS A 827 -8.81 -32.62 -7.69
N ASN A 828 -9.03 -32.20 -8.94
CA ASN A 828 -10.37 -31.98 -9.49
C ASN A 828 -11.22 -33.26 -9.51
N PHE A 829 -10.62 -34.41 -9.80
CA PHE A 829 -11.29 -35.72 -9.72
C PHE A 829 -11.85 -35.99 -8.32
N TYR A 830 -11.04 -35.83 -7.26
CA TYR A 830 -11.48 -36.07 -5.88
C TYR A 830 -12.40 -34.98 -5.32
N GLU A 831 -12.28 -33.74 -5.79
CA GLU A 831 -13.18 -32.64 -5.42
C GLU A 831 -14.57 -32.81 -6.06
N SER A 832 -14.67 -33.49 -7.20
CA SER A 832 -15.94 -33.76 -7.88
C SER A 832 -16.88 -34.72 -7.12
N HIS A 833 -18.18 -34.71 -7.48
CA HIS A 833 -19.22 -35.56 -6.89
C HIS A 833 -19.31 -36.91 -7.62
N GLY A 834 -18.51 -37.88 -7.16
CA GLY A 834 -18.49 -39.24 -7.70
C GLY A 834 -19.17 -40.29 -6.82
N ILE A 835 -19.74 -41.32 -7.43
CA ILE A 835 -20.30 -42.48 -6.73
C ILE A 835 -19.21 -43.25 -5.95
N ARG A 836 -17.96 -43.23 -6.43
CA ARG A 836 -16.81 -43.72 -5.66
C ARG A 836 -16.65 -43.05 -4.32
N ASN A 837 -16.93 -41.75 -4.20
CA ASN A 837 -16.84 -41.07 -2.90
C ASN A 837 -17.90 -41.60 -1.93
N VAL A 838 -19.10 -41.90 -2.43
CA VAL A 838 -20.18 -42.54 -1.66
C VAL A 838 -19.73 -43.95 -1.22
N LEU A 839 -19.22 -44.75 -2.15
CA LEU A 839 -18.69 -46.10 -1.87
C LEU A 839 -17.54 -46.10 -0.88
N LYS A 840 -16.61 -45.14 -1.01
CA LYS A 840 -15.45 -44.99 -0.13
C LYS A 840 -15.87 -44.67 1.30
N TYR A 841 -16.88 -43.80 1.48
CA TYR A 841 -17.45 -43.50 2.79
C TYR A 841 -17.99 -44.75 3.50
N TYR A 842 -18.54 -45.71 2.75
CA TYR A 842 -19.03 -46.98 3.29
C TYR A 842 -17.99 -48.11 3.31
N GLY A 843 -16.71 -47.83 3.00
CA GLY A 843 -15.64 -48.82 3.00
C GLY A 843 -15.72 -49.84 1.86
N LEU A 844 -16.38 -49.50 0.74
CA LEU A 844 -16.65 -50.38 -0.39
C LEU A 844 -15.73 -50.14 -1.60
N VAL A 845 -14.55 -49.58 -1.35
CA VAL A 845 -13.50 -49.41 -2.35
C VAL A 845 -12.29 -50.22 -1.90
N ILE A 846 -11.90 -51.21 -2.70
CA ILE A 846 -10.69 -52.01 -2.51
C ILE A 846 -9.63 -51.46 -3.46
N ASP A 847 -8.45 -51.15 -2.92
CA ASP A 847 -7.33 -50.64 -3.69
C ASP A 847 -6.27 -51.73 -3.90
N GLU A 848 -6.17 -52.22 -5.13
CA GLU A 848 -5.17 -53.19 -5.62
C GLU A 848 -4.23 -52.53 -6.64
N SER A 849 -4.05 -51.20 -6.58
CA SER A 849 -3.32 -50.43 -7.61
C SER A 849 -1.79 -50.37 -7.47
N ILE A 850 -1.24 -51.06 -6.46
CA ILE A 850 0.19 -50.97 -6.08
C ILE A 850 1.12 -51.70 -7.07
N ASP A 851 0.70 -52.86 -7.57
CA ASP A 851 1.49 -53.72 -8.47
C ASP A 851 0.94 -53.71 -9.89
N SER A 852 1.80 -53.88 -10.90
CA SER A 852 1.40 -53.89 -12.32
C SER A 852 0.31 -54.93 -12.58
N TYR A 853 -0.70 -54.56 -13.35
CA TYR A 853 -1.86 -55.42 -13.56
C TYR A 853 -1.59 -56.49 -14.62
N GLU A 854 -1.91 -57.75 -14.31
CA GLU A 854 -1.70 -58.90 -15.21
C GLU A 854 -2.99 -59.51 -15.79
N GLY A 855 -4.16 -58.90 -15.53
CA GLY A 855 -5.45 -59.42 -16.00
C GLY A 855 -5.91 -58.84 -17.34
N GLU A 856 -7.16 -59.15 -17.71
CA GLU A 856 -7.75 -58.77 -19.02
C GLU A 856 -8.58 -57.47 -19.00
N ILE A 857 -8.75 -56.82 -17.85
CA ILE A 857 -9.57 -55.60 -17.74
C ILE A 857 -8.92 -54.43 -18.50
N LYS A 858 -9.69 -53.85 -19.42
CA LYS A 858 -9.26 -52.71 -20.25
C LYS A 858 -9.16 -51.42 -19.42
N LYS A 859 -8.23 -50.56 -19.83
CA LYS A 859 -8.10 -49.18 -19.33
C LYS A 859 -9.28 -48.33 -19.81
N LEU A 860 -9.76 -47.45 -18.95
CA LEU A 860 -10.82 -46.47 -19.23
C LEU A 860 -10.27 -45.07 -18.99
N GLY A 861 -10.63 -44.10 -19.83
CA GLY A 861 -10.20 -42.72 -19.63
C GLY A 861 -10.16 -41.91 -20.92
N ILE A 862 -9.27 -40.93 -20.96
CA ILE A 862 -9.21 -39.87 -21.96
C ILE A 862 -7.94 -40.03 -22.79
N ASN A 863 -8.11 -40.02 -24.12
CA ASN A 863 -7.01 -39.94 -25.08
C ASN A 863 -7.36 -38.88 -26.12
N THR A 864 -6.77 -37.68 -26.00
CA THR A 864 -7.14 -36.55 -26.85
C THR A 864 -5.94 -35.72 -27.26
N MET A 865 -6.08 -35.01 -28.37
CA MET A 865 -5.20 -33.91 -28.74
C MET A 865 -5.62 -32.68 -27.93
N PHE A 866 -4.65 -31.97 -27.37
CA PHE A 866 -4.87 -30.73 -26.64
C PHE A 866 -3.92 -29.64 -27.12
N ASP A 867 -4.28 -28.39 -26.84
CA ASP A 867 -3.39 -27.26 -27.12
C ASP A 867 -2.08 -27.40 -26.33
N LYS A 868 -0.94 -27.14 -26.99
CA LYS A 868 0.39 -27.17 -26.36
C LYS A 868 0.64 -25.93 -25.48
N ALA A 869 0.05 -24.79 -25.81
CA ALA A 869 0.35 -23.50 -25.20
C ALA A 869 0.13 -23.38 -23.69
N PRO A 870 -0.87 -24.05 -23.08
CA PRO A 870 -1.06 -24.05 -21.64
C PRO A 870 0.14 -24.57 -20.83
N PHE A 871 0.97 -25.42 -21.45
CA PHE A 871 2.11 -26.05 -20.79
C PHE A 871 3.43 -25.27 -20.95
N PHE A 872 3.41 -24.06 -21.52
CA PHE A 872 4.58 -23.20 -21.57
C PHE A 872 4.91 -22.57 -20.21
N ASP A 873 6.18 -22.28 -20.01
CA ASP A 873 6.66 -21.52 -18.84
C ASP A 873 6.14 -20.06 -18.88
N GLU A 874 6.03 -19.41 -17.73
CA GLU A 874 5.57 -18.00 -17.63
C GLU A 874 6.44 -17.06 -18.47
N SER A 875 7.74 -17.35 -18.58
CA SER A 875 8.68 -16.61 -19.43
C SER A 875 8.38 -16.68 -20.93
N VAL A 876 7.58 -17.65 -21.37
CA VAL A 876 7.21 -17.90 -22.77
C VAL A 876 5.72 -17.69 -23.02
N LYS A 877 4.88 -17.57 -21.97
CA LYS A 877 3.44 -17.35 -22.12
C LYS A 877 3.16 -15.95 -22.69
N TRP A 878 2.67 -15.90 -23.93
CA TRP A 878 2.18 -14.67 -24.58
C TRP A 878 0.64 -14.50 -24.51
N HIS A 879 -0.06 -15.40 -23.82
CA HIS A 879 -1.51 -15.35 -23.61
C HIS A 879 -1.83 -15.14 -22.12
N ALA A 880 -2.95 -14.47 -21.83
CA ALA A 880 -3.52 -14.40 -20.48
C ALA A 880 -3.87 -15.82 -19.96
N HIS A 881 -4.01 -15.96 -18.63
CA HIS A 881 -4.36 -17.21 -17.95
C HIS A 881 -5.36 -18.06 -18.75
N PHE A 882 -4.99 -19.30 -19.09
CA PHE A 882 -5.91 -20.23 -19.72
C PHE A 882 -7.01 -20.59 -18.72
N MET A 883 -8.26 -20.39 -19.11
CA MET A 883 -9.39 -20.75 -18.26
C MET A 883 -9.34 -22.25 -17.92
N GLY A 884 -9.37 -22.58 -16.64
CA GLY A 884 -9.30 -23.96 -16.15
C GLY A 884 -7.90 -24.50 -15.87
N ASP A 885 -6.81 -23.72 -16.05
CA ASP A 885 -5.43 -24.16 -15.74
C ASP A 885 -5.30 -24.64 -14.28
N ASP A 886 -5.84 -23.86 -13.33
CA ASP A 886 -5.86 -24.18 -11.90
C ASP A 886 -6.66 -25.45 -11.55
N ASN A 887 -7.55 -25.87 -12.44
CA ASN A 887 -8.45 -27.01 -12.28
C ASN A 887 -8.09 -28.18 -13.22
N GLY A 888 -6.96 -28.12 -13.93
CA GLY A 888 -6.54 -29.15 -14.88
C GLY A 888 -7.54 -29.33 -16.02
N PHE A 889 -8.08 -28.22 -16.55
CA PHE A 889 -8.99 -28.13 -17.71
C PHE A 889 -10.19 -29.09 -17.64
N ASP A 890 -10.71 -29.34 -16.44
CA ASP A 890 -11.86 -30.23 -16.18
C ASP A 890 -11.67 -31.70 -16.61
N PHE A 891 -10.43 -32.14 -16.89
CA PHE A 891 -10.14 -33.55 -17.18
C PHE A 891 -10.50 -34.44 -15.98
N GLY A 892 -10.20 -34.00 -14.75
CA GLY A 892 -10.57 -34.72 -13.51
C GLY A 892 -12.08 -34.90 -13.35
N ARG A 893 -12.86 -33.83 -13.59
CA ARG A 893 -14.33 -33.88 -13.58
C ARG A 893 -14.89 -34.81 -14.66
N SER A 894 -14.27 -34.81 -15.84
CA SER A 894 -14.68 -35.66 -16.95
C SER A 894 -14.47 -37.15 -16.66
N LEU A 895 -13.34 -37.50 -16.03
CA LEU A 895 -13.05 -38.87 -15.59
C LEU A 895 -14.09 -39.38 -14.58
N ILE A 896 -14.41 -38.58 -13.55
CA ILE A 896 -15.40 -39.02 -12.54
C ILE A 896 -16.79 -39.23 -13.15
N ASN A 897 -17.17 -38.42 -14.14
CA ASN A 897 -18.46 -38.57 -14.83
C ASN A 897 -18.48 -39.86 -15.66
N GLY A 898 -17.35 -40.20 -16.30
CA GLY A 898 -17.18 -41.46 -17.02
C GLY A 898 -17.30 -42.68 -16.10
N GLU A 899 -16.62 -42.65 -14.95
CA GLU A 899 -16.71 -43.68 -13.92
C GLU A 899 -18.14 -43.83 -13.39
N ASN A 900 -18.79 -42.71 -13.04
CA ASN A 900 -20.18 -42.66 -12.60
C ASN A 900 -21.09 -43.33 -13.64
N ASN A 901 -20.88 -43.07 -14.93
CA ASN A 901 -21.71 -43.63 -16.00
C ASN A 901 -21.62 -45.15 -16.03
N GLU A 902 -20.41 -45.72 -15.97
CA GLU A 902 -20.22 -47.17 -16.01
C GLU A 902 -20.82 -47.86 -14.77
N ILE A 903 -20.60 -47.32 -13.57
CA ILE A 903 -21.13 -47.89 -12.33
C ILE A 903 -22.66 -47.79 -12.29
N ILE A 904 -23.21 -46.62 -12.61
CA ILE A 904 -24.67 -46.40 -12.58
C ILE A 904 -25.39 -47.28 -13.60
N LYS A 905 -24.85 -47.47 -14.82
CA LYS A 905 -25.43 -48.40 -15.80
C LYS A 905 -25.57 -49.82 -15.23
N ILE A 906 -24.53 -50.31 -14.56
CA ILE A 906 -24.53 -51.65 -13.95
C ILE A 906 -25.58 -51.73 -12.84
N ILE A 907 -25.65 -50.74 -11.96
CA ILE A 907 -26.64 -50.67 -10.87
C ILE A 907 -28.06 -50.64 -11.46
N GLN A 908 -28.35 -49.72 -12.38
CA GLN A 908 -29.68 -49.52 -12.96
C GLN A 908 -30.24 -50.74 -13.68
N LYS A 909 -29.38 -51.57 -14.28
CA LYS A 909 -29.78 -52.82 -14.96
C LYS A 909 -30.30 -53.87 -13.98
N ASN A 910 -29.89 -53.81 -12.72
CA ASN A 910 -30.19 -54.81 -11.69
C ASN A 910 -31.22 -54.32 -10.65
N LEU A 911 -31.84 -53.16 -10.86
CA LEU A 911 -32.90 -52.61 -10.01
C LEU A 911 -34.28 -52.73 -10.65
N ASN A 912 -35.27 -53.05 -9.84
CA ASN A 912 -36.67 -53.04 -10.25
C ASN A 912 -37.16 -51.60 -10.45
N LEU A 913 -37.88 -51.36 -11.54
CA LEU A 913 -38.53 -50.08 -11.81
C LEU A 913 -39.87 -50.02 -11.06
N ILE A 914 -40.10 -48.96 -10.30
CA ILE A 914 -41.38 -48.68 -9.63
C ILE A 914 -41.94 -47.33 -10.10
N LYS A 915 -43.22 -47.07 -9.81
CA LYS A 915 -43.84 -45.76 -10.08
C LYS A 915 -43.47 -44.75 -8.98
N LYS A 916 -43.48 -43.46 -9.33
CA LYS A 916 -43.12 -42.38 -8.39
C LYS A 916 -44.05 -42.32 -7.18
N GLU A 917 -45.34 -42.64 -7.35
CA GLU A 917 -46.34 -42.66 -6.28
C GLU A 917 -46.11 -43.80 -5.28
N GLU A 918 -45.33 -44.82 -5.66
CA GLU A 918 -45.07 -45.99 -4.82
C GLU A 918 -43.86 -45.80 -3.89
N LEU A 919 -43.12 -44.68 -4.00
CA LEU A 919 -41.88 -44.42 -3.25
C LEU A 919 -42.04 -44.66 -1.73
N GLU A 920 -43.04 -44.05 -1.10
CA GLU A 920 -43.26 -44.17 0.34
C GLU A 920 -43.75 -45.56 0.75
N SER A 921 -44.62 -46.17 -0.06
CA SER A 921 -45.12 -47.53 0.17
C SER A 921 -44.00 -48.58 0.08
N GLN A 922 -43.01 -48.35 -0.77
CA GLN A 922 -41.85 -49.22 -0.91
C GLN A 922 -40.83 -48.94 0.21
N LEU A 923 -40.61 -47.68 0.60
CA LEU A 923 -39.74 -47.34 1.73
C LEU A 923 -40.20 -47.99 3.04
N ALA A 924 -41.52 -48.07 3.29
CA ALA A 924 -42.09 -48.73 4.48
C ALA A 924 -41.73 -50.21 4.65
N ILE A 925 -41.28 -50.89 3.58
CA ILE A 925 -40.94 -52.33 3.59
C ILE A 925 -39.41 -52.54 3.65
N TYR A 926 -38.61 -51.48 3.54
CA TYR A 926 -37.14 -51.54 3.53
C TYR A 926 -36.52 -51.26 4.92
N ASP A 927 -35.30 -51.76 5.13
CA ASP A 927 -34.49 -51.39 6.30
C ASP A 927 -33.94 -49.96 6.13
N LEU A 928 -34.67 -48.99 6.67
CA LEU A 928 -34.39 -47.56 6.54
C LEU A 928 -33.04 -47.16 7.14
N LYS A 929 -32.50 -47.91 8.12
CA LYS A 929 -31.18 -47.61 8.73
C LYS A 929 -30.04 -47.82 7.74
N ASN A 930 -30.23 -48.70 6.77
CA ASN A 930 -29.24 -49.06 5.77
C ASN A 930 -29.57 -48.51 4.38
N THR A 931 -30.64 -47.74 4.24
CA THR A 931 -31.06 -47.19 2.95
C THR A 931 -30.34 -45.87 2.63
N LEU A 932 -30.01 -45.66 1.35
CA LEU A 932 -29.56 -44.38 0.80
C LEU A 932 -30.29 -44.08 -0.52
N ILE A 933 -30.31 -42.81 -0.89
CA ILE A 933 -30.92 -42.35 -2.15
C ILE A 933 -29.83 -41.72 -3.03
N ILE A 934 -29.74 -42.14 -4.29
CA ILE A 934 -28.90 -41.52 -5.31
C ILE A 934 -29.82 -40.82 -6.32
N SER A 935 -29.70 -39.50 -6.38
CA SER A 935 -30.34 -38.65 -7.38
C SER A 935 -29.38 -38.42 -8.55
N LEU A 936 -29.82 -38.74 -9.77
CA LEU A 936 -29.03 -38.52 -10.97
C LEU A 936 -29.39 -37.20 -11.67
N ASN A 937 -28.38 -36.46 -12.11
CA ASN A 937 -28.50 -35.33 -13.05
C ASN A 937 -29.58 -34.29 -12.67
N GLY A 938 -29.59 -33.82 -11.42
CA GLY A 938 -30.46 -32.73 -10.96
C GLY A 938 -31.88 -33.14 -10.54
N VAL A 939 -32.13 -34.44 -10.33
CA VAL A 939 -33.44 -34.94 -9.85
C VAL A 939 -33.76 -34.46 -8.42
N SER A 940 -32.76 -34.29 -7.57
CA SER A 940 -32.92 -33.85 -6.18
C SER A 940 -33.67 -32.52 -6.11
N TRP A 941 -33.25 -31.54 -6.89
CA TRP A 941 -33.92 -30.24 -7.03
C TRP A 941 -35.30 -30.37 -7.69
N LYS A 942 -35.37 -30.99 -8.88
CA LYS A 942 -36.60 -30.98 -9.72
C LYS A 942 -37.75 -31.85 -9.21
N PHE A 943 -37.45 -32.82 -8.36
CA PHE A 943 -38.44 -33.80 -7.92
C PHE A 943 -38.55 -33.89 -6.40
N LEU A 944 -37.44 -33.95 -5.67
CA LEU A 944 -37.51 -34.03 -4.22
C LEU A 944 -37.81 -32.67 -3.60
N GLU A 945 -37.07 -31.61 -3.96
CA GLU A 945 -37.25 -30.26 -3.40
C GLU A 945 -38.55 -29.59 -3.87
N GLU A 946 -38.92 -29.72 -5.14
CA GLU A 946 -40.14 -29.10 -5.67
C GLU A 946 -41.44 -29.83 -5.30
N LYS A 947 -41.41 -31.16 -5.08
CA LYS A 947 -42.64 -31.98 -4.98
C LYS A 947 -42.77 -32.83 -3.72
N SER A 948 -41.74 -32.94 -2.88
CA SER A 948 -41.81 -33.72 -1.64
C SER A 948 -41.59 -32.83 -0.42
N ASN A 949 -42.58 -32.77 0.47
CA ASN A 949 -42.47 -32.11 1.78
C ASN A 949 -41.48 -32.83 2.72
N ASN A 950 -41.09 -34.05 2.37
CA ASN A 950 -40.23 -34.92 3.16
C ASN A 950 -38.73 -34.73 2.85
N TYR A 951 -38.37 -33.95 1.83
CA TYR A 951 -36.97 -33.69 1.50
C TYR A 951 -36.48 -32.38 2.12
N ILE A 952 -35.31 -32.43 2.78
CA ILE A 952 -34.64 -31.26 3.34
C ILE A 952 -33.28 -31.11 2.67
N PRO A 953 -33.07 -30.04 1.87
CA PRO A 953 -31.80 -29.82 1.19
C PRO A 953 -30.70 -29.46 2.19
N LYS A 954 -29.45 -29.75 1.83
CA LYS A 954 -28.29 -29.60 2.73
C LYS A 954 -28.16 -28.20 3.34
N TRP A 955 -28.52 -27.14 2.60
CA TRP A 955 -28.42 -25.76 3.06
C TRP A 955 -29.44 -25.40 4.17
N GLN A 956 -30.49 -26.21 4.37
CA GLN A 956 -31.45 -26.05 5.48
C GLN A 956 -31.10 -26.88 6.72
N LEU A 957 -30.10 -27.77 6.64
CA LEU A 957 -29.70 -28.61 7.76
C LEU A 957 -28.99 -27.77 8.83
N GLN A 958 -29.63 -27.58 9.99
CA GLN A 958 -29.02 -26.90 11.14
C GLN A 958 -27.83 -27.70 11.68
N SER A 959 -26.74 -27.00 12.01
CA SER A 959 -25.37 -27.50 12.20
C SER A 959 -25.10 -28.42 13.43
N LYS A 960 -26.04 -29.27 13.86
CA LYS A 960 -25.90 -30.12 15.05
C LYS A 960 -25.68 -31.61 14.78
N LYS A 961 -25.94 -32.12 13.56
CA LYS A 961 -25.63 -33.51 13.16
C LYS A 961 -24.49 -33.55 12.15
N ILE A 962 -23.57 -34.50 12.32
CA ILE A 962 -22.52 -34.79 11.35
C ILE A 962 -23.15 -35.66 10.25
N TYR A 963 -23.34 -35.07 9.08
CA TYR A 963 -23.75 -35.79 7.88
C TYR A 963 -22.51 -36.20 7.06
N PRO A 964 -22.58 -37.26 6.25
CA PRO A 964 -21.51 -37.60 5.31
C PRO A 964 -21.16 -36.40 4.43
N ASP A 965 -19.87 -36.21 4.16
CA ASP A 965 -19.44 -35.15 3.25
C ASP A 965 -20.07 -35.34 1.86
N LYS A 966 -20.48 -34.22 1.24
CA LYS A 966 -21.08 -34.17 -0.11
C LYS A 966 -22.46 -34.81 -0.32
N ILE A 967 -23.30 -34.94 0.72
CA ILE A 967 -24.76 -35.17 0.50
C ILE A 967 -25.41 -33.94 -0.15
N ALA A 968 -26.48 -34.16 -0.92
CA ALA A 968 -27.35 -33.11 -1.44
C ALA A 968 -28.41 -32.67 -0.42
N GLY A 969 -28.86 -33.59 0.43
CA GLY A 969 -29.85 -33.35 1.48
C GLY A 969 -30.23 -34.65 2.20
N ILE A 970 -31.31 -34.61 2.96
CA ILE A 970 -31.90 -35.79 3.61
C ILE A 970 -33.36 -35.94 3.19
N TYR A 971 -33.82 -37.18 3.10
CA TYR A 971 -35.23 -37.52 2.96
C TYR A 971 -35.74 -38.03 4.30
N GLN A 972 -36.69 -37.32 4.90
CA GLN A 972 -37.33 -37.69 6.15
C GLN A 972 -38.47 -38.67 5.87
N PHE A 973 -38.39 -39.86 6.45
CA PHE A 973 -39.47 -40.84 6.38
C PHE A 973 -39.63 -41.48 7.75
N GLU A 974 -40.82 -41.36 8.33
CA GLU A 974 -41.10 -41.69 9.73
C GLU A 974 -40.09 -41.01 10.70
N ASN A 975 -39.35 -41.79 11.49
CA ASN A 975 -38.32 -41.29 12.41
C ASN A 975 -36.89 -41.42 11.84
N TYR A 976 -36.74 -41.71 10.54
CA TYR A 976 -35.45 -41.93 9.88
C TYR A 976 -35.07 -40.79 8.93
N GLU A 977 -33.78 -40.44 8.94
CA GLU A 977 -33.17 -39.49 8.01
C GLU A 977 -32.35 -40.28 6.98
N ILE A 978 -32.86 -40.38 5.75
CA ILE A 978 -32.21 -41.11 4.67
C ILE A 978 -31.31 -40.15 3.89
N PRO A 979 -29.99 -40.40 3.76
CA PRO A 979 -29.09 -39.51 3.04
C PRO A 979 -29.37 -39.55 1.53
N VAL A 980 -29.44 -38.36 0.92
CA VAL A 980 -29.60 -38.18 -0.53
C VAL A 980 -28.28 -37.68 -1.11
N TYR A 981 -27.71 -38.43 -2.04
CA TYR A 981 -26.52 -38.06 -2.80
C TYR A 981 -26.91 -37.60 -4.20
N GLU A 982 -26.27 -36.54 -4.69
CA GLU A 982 -26.44 -36.12 -6.08
C GLU A 982 -25.22 -36.50 -6.91
N ILE A 983 -25.46 -37.26 -7.99
CA ILE A 983 -24.43 -37.80 -8.86
C ILE A 983 -24.71 -37.37 -10.31
N TYR A 984 -23.68 -36.85 -10.96
CA TYR A 984 -23.71 -36.50 -12.38
C TYR A 984 -22.93 -37.55 -13.16
N ASN A 985 -23.58 -38.19 -14.13
CA ASN A 985 -22.99 -39.31 -14.88
C ASN A 985 -22.91 -39.06 -16.39
N GLY A 986 -23.14 -37.82 -16.84
CA GLY A 986 -23.10 -37.41 -18.25
C GLY A 986 -24.20 -38.00 -19.14
N SER A 987 -25.04 -38.89 -18.62
CA SER A 987 -26.18 -39.45 -19.34
C SER A 987 -27.40 -38.53 -19.27
N LYS A 988 -28.38 -38.72 -20.17
CA LYS A 988 -29.67 -38.01 -20.10
C LYS A 988 -30.67 -38.65 -19.11
N SER A 989 -30.30 -39.74 -18.42
CA SER A 989 -31.22 -40.38 -17.48
C SER A 989 -31.39 -39.50 -16.24
N LYS A 990 -32.65 -39.34 -15.81
CA LYS A 990 -33.02 -38.61 -14.60
C LYS A 990 -33.76 -39.60 -13.72
N ASP A 991 -32.98 -40.41 -13.02
CA ASP A 991 -33.53 -41.46 -12.18
C ASP A 991 -33.23 -41.18 -10.71
N LEU A 992 -34.13 -41.62 -9.85
CA LEU A 992 -33.91 -41.74 -8.41
C LEU A 992 -33.66 -43.21 -8.09
N LEU A 993 -32.51 -43.51 -7.49
CA LEU A 993 -32.14 -44.87 -7.10
C LEU A 993 -32.20 -44.98 -5.57
N VAL A 994 -32.98 -45.93 -5.06
CA VAL A 994 -33.04 -46.24 -3.63
C VAL A 994 -32.34 -47.56 -3.42
N LEU A 995 -31.30 -47.56 -2.57
CA LEU A 995 -30.36 -48.66 -2.43
C LEU A 995 -30.11 -48.99 -0.96
N ASP A 996 -29.95 -50.27 -0.66
CA ASP A 996 -29.40 -50.75 0.61
C ASP A 996 -27.86 -50.68 0.57
N LYS A 997 -27.27 -49.89 1.48
CA LYS A 997 -25.83 -49.64 1.58
C LYS A 997 -25.02 -50.90 1.88
N ASN A 998 -25.62 -51.95 2.42
CA ASN A 998 -24.93 -53.22 2.66
C ASN A 998 -24.89 -54.13 1.42
N ASN A 999 -25.68 -53.83 0.38
CA ASN A 999 -26.01 -54.77 -0.70
C ASN A 999 -25.93 -54.17 -2.11
N PHE A 1000 -25.18 -53.10 -2.36
CA PHE A 1000 -25.14 -52.46 -3.69
C PHE A 1000 -23.89 -52.76 -4.54
N GLY A 1001 -22.77 -53.18 -3.95
CA GLY A 1001 -21.55 -53.59 -4.66
C GLY A 1001 -20.28 -52.88 -4.16
N LYS A 1002 -19.13 -53.20 -4.76
CA LYS A 1002 -17.83 -52.61 -4.40
C LYS A 1002 -16.99 -52.28 -5.65
N ILE A 1003 -16.17 -51.24 -5.57
CA ILE A 1003 -15.15 -50.93 -6.59
C ILE A 1003 -13.87 -51.67 -6.22
N VAL A 1004 -13.29 -52.39 -7.17
CA VAL A 1004 -11.90 -52.85 -7.11
C VAL A 1004 -11.09 -51.97 -8.05
N GLN A 1005 -10.21 -51.16 -7.47
CA GLN A 1005 -9.27 -50.34 -8.21
C GLN A 1005 -8.03 -51.18 -8.53
N TYR A 1006 -7.75 -51.38 -9.82
CA TYR A 1006 -6.54 -52.05 -10.27
C TYR A 1006 -5.46 -51.03 -10.63
N SER A 1007 -4.23 -51.52 -10.81
CA SER A 1007 -3.15 -50.66 -11.27
C SER A 1007 -3.44 -50.16 -12.69
N PRO A 1008 -3.26 -48.86 -12.96
CA PRO A 1008 -3.42 -48.30 -14.29
C PRO A 1008 -2.23 -48.64 -15.21
N LEU A 1009 -1.17 -49.29 -14.68
CA LEU A 1009 0.01 -49.68 -15.45
C LEU A 1009 -0.09 -51.09 -16.03
N ASP A 1010 0.43 -51.26 -17.24
CA ASP A 1010 0.74 -52.57 -17.83
C ASP A 1010 2.17 -53.02 -17.46
N LYS A 1011 2.52 -54.30 -17.69
CA LYS A 1011 3.81 -54.88 -17.27
C LYS A 1011 5.04 -54.11 -17.77
N ASP A 1012 4.95 -53.50 -18.95
CA ASP A 1012 6.07 -52.80 -19.62
C ASP A 1012 6.02 -51.28 -19.45
N GLU A 1013 5.08 -50.75 -18.66
CA GLU A 1013 4.92 -49.30 -18.46
C GLU A 1013 5.65 -48.80 -17.20
N SER A 1014 6.36 -47.68 -17.35
CA SER A 1014 7.14 -47.05 -16.28
C SER A 1014 6.24 -46.47 -15.17
N LYS A 1015 6.66 -46.62 -13.91
CA LYS A 1015 5.99 -46.02 -12.74
C LYS A 1015 5.94 -44.49 -12.78
N GLU A 1016 6.77 -43.82 -13.58
CA GLU A 1016 6.75 -42.36 -13.72
C GLU A 1016 5.47 -41.81 -14.38
N PHE A 1017 4.74 -42.66 -15.11
CA PHE A 1017 3.45 -42.31 -15.69
C PHE A 1017 2.29 -42.53 -14.72
N GLN A 1018 2.51 -43.22 -13.59
CA GLN A 1018 1.48 -43.40 -12.59
C GLN A 1018 1.41 -42.18 -11.68
N GLN A 1019 0.25 -41.53 -11.69
CA GLN A 1019 -0.12 -40.47 -10.76
C GLN A 1019 -1.39 -40.89 -10.03
N ASP A 1020 -1.24 -41.28 -8.76
CA ASP A 1020 -2.33 -41.83 -7.95
C ASP A 1020 -2.96 -43.08 -8.63
N ILE A 1021 -4.28 -43.13 -8.84
CA ILE A 1021 -4.97 -44.25 -9.51
C ILE A 1021 -4.92 -44.17 -11.04
N PHE A 1022 -4.25 -43.16 -11.60
CA PHE A 1022 -4.24 -42.89 -13.03
C PHE A 1022 -2.87 -43.12 -13.67
N TYR A 1023 -2.87 -43.65 -14.89
CA TYR A 1023 -1.78 -43.48 -15.84
C TYR A 1023 -1.97 -42.12 -16.52
N MET A 1024 -0.95 -41.26 -16.51
CA MET A 1024 -0.96 -39.93 -17.12
C MET A 1024 0.30 -39.71 -17.96
N ASP A 1025 0.11 -39.67 -19.28
CA ASP A 1025 1.13 -39.38 -20.29
C ASP A 1025 0.73 -38.13 -21.09
N VAL A 1026 1.67 -37.20 -21.21
CA VAL A 1026 1.53 -35.98 -22.02
C VAL A 1026 2.62 -36.02 -23.07
N GLY A 1027 2.28 -36.59 -24.22
CA GLY A 1027 3.18 -36.73 -25.36
C GLY A 1027 3.35 -35.42 -26.10
N VAL A 1028 4.60 -34.95 -26.21
CA VAL A 1028 4.95 -33.70 -26.89
C VAL A 1028 5.58 -34.01 -28.24
N PHE A 1029 4.91 -33.67 -29.34
CA PHE A 1029 5.37 -33.99 -30.70
C PHE A 1029 6.70 -33.31 -31.10
N THR A 1030 7.06 -32.20 -30.47
CA THR A 1030 8.35 -31.54 -30.74
C THR A 1030 9.52 -32.28 -30.13
N ASP A 1031 9.28 -33.06 -29.09
CA ASP A 1031 10.32 -33.66 -28.26
C ASP A 1031 10.45 -35.17 -28.56
N ASP A 1032 9.37 -35.79 -29.05
CA ASP A 1032 9.29 -37.20 -29.43
C ASP A 1032 9.17 -37.37 -30.95
N SER A 1033 10.31 -37.66 -31.59
CA SER A 1033 10.39 -37.89 -33.04
C SER A 1033 9.64 -39.14 -33.49
N ASP A 1034 9.51 -40.14 -32.64
CA ASP A 1034 8.84 -41.41 -32.97
C ASP A 1034 7.32 -41.24 -32.91
N LEU A 1035 6.81 -40.50 -31.92
CA LEU A 1035 5.40 -40.08 -31.86
C LEU A 1035 5.00 -39.29 -33.11
N MET A 1036 5.83 -38.31 -33.50
CA MET A 1036 5.62 -37.53 -34.73
C MET A 1036 5.62 -38.42 -35.97
N LYS A 1037 6.60 -39.32 -36.11
CA LYS A 1037 6.72 -40.23 -37.25
C LYS A 1037 5.50 -41.14 -37.37
N LYS A 1038 5.04 -41.71 -36.26
CA LYS A 1038 3.87 -42.59 -36.21
C LYS A 1038 2.60 -41.93 -36.74
N PHE A 1039 2.35 -40.67 -36.37
CA PHE A 1039 1.18 -39.92 -36.85
C PHE A 1039 1.31 -39.49 -38.31
N LEU A 1040 2.52 -39.30 -38.84
CA LEU A 1040 2.72 -38.90 -40.23
C LEU A 1040 2.77 -40.07 -41.22
N GLU A 1041 3.15 -41.27 -40.78
CA GLU A 1041 3.19 -42.48 -41.62
C GLU A 1041 1.82 -43.15 -41.73
N SER A 1042 0.96 -42.99 -40.72
CA SER A 1042 -0.41 -43.48 -40.73
C SER A 1042 -1.36 -42.43 -40.15
N PRO A 1043 -1.59 -41.31 -40.86
CA PRO A 1043 -2.38 -40.21 -40.34
C PRO A 1043 -3.84 -40.64 -40.12
N PRO A 1044 -4.43 -40.33 -38.95
CA PRO A 1044 -5.87 -40.48 -38.75
C PRO A 1044 -6.64 -39.54 -39.69
N ASP A 1045 -7.91 -39.84 -39.95
CA ASP A 1045 -8.68 -39.12 -40.97
C ASP A 1045 -8.76 -37.61 -40.71
N TRP A 1046 -8.93 -37.21 -39.44
CA TRP A 1046 -8.90 -35.80 -39.04
C TRP A 1046 -7.58 -35.08 -39.36
N LEU A 1047 -6.45 -35.80 -39.39
CA LEU A 1047 -5.14 -35.23 -39.73
C LEU A 1047 -4.95 -35.12 -41.24
N LYS A 1048 -5.52 -36.05 -42.02
CA LYS A 1048 -5.52 -35.97 -43.49
C LYS A 1048 -6.27 -34.74 -44.00
N GLU A 1049 -7.32 -34.33 -43.29
CA GLU A 1049 -8.12 -33.14 -43.61
C GLU A 1049 -7.33 -31.82 -43.46
N ILE A 1050 -6.25 -31.80 -42.68
CA ILE A 1050 -5.41 -30.61 -42.46
C ILE A 1050 -4.55 -30.26 -43.71
N GLY A 1051 -4.29 -31.23 -44.58
CA GLY A 1051 -3.57 -31.02 -45.84
C GLY A 1051 -2.38 -31.94 -46.02
N ASP A 1052 -1.31 -31.41 -46.63
CA ASP A 1052 -0.10 -32.17 -46.94
C ASP A 1052 0.73 -32.53 -45.69
N LYS A 1053 1.78 -33.32 -45.90
CA LYS A 1053 2.62 -33.82 -44.80
C LYS A 1053 3.29 -32.71 -43.99
N GLU A 1054 3.55 -31.55 -44.60
CA GLU A 1054 4.18 -30.42 -43.94
C GLU A 1054 3.18 -29.64 -43.09
N ALA A 1055 1.97 -29.38 -43.61
CA ALA A 1055 0.85 -28.82 -42.87
C ALA A 1055 0.47 -29.71 -41.67
N GLN A 1056 0.42 -31.04 -41.88
CA GLN A 1056 0.20 -32.01 -40.82
C GLN A 1056 1.27 -31.94 -39.74
N LYS A 1057 2.55 -31.90 -40.13
CA LYS A 1057 3.67 -31.78 -39.19
C LYS A 1057 3.60 -30.48 -38.38
N ASN A 1058 3.29 -29.36 -39.01
CA ASN A 1058 3.15 -28.08 -38.33
C ASN A 1058 1.97 -28.07 -37.35
N HIS A 1059 0.83 -28.64 -37.75
CA HIS A 1059 -0.33 -28.79 -36.88
C HIS A 1059 -0.02 -29.64 -35.63
N LEU A 1060 0.71 -30.75 -35.79
CA LEU A 1060 1.12 -31.60 -34.67
C LEU A 1060 2.08 -30.87 -33.70
N LYS A 1061 2.97 -30.01 -34.20
CA LYS A 1061 3.87 -29.20 -33.35
C LYS A 1061 3.14 -28.21 -32.43
N GLU A 1062 1.91 -27.83 -32.78
CA GLU A 1062 1.06 -26.92 -32.00
C GLU A 1062 0.27 -27.65 -30.90
N ARG A 1063 0.36 -28.98 -30.82
CA ARG A 1063 -0.48 -29.81 -29.96
C ARG A 1063 0.35 -30.71 -29.05
N VAL A 1064 -0.33 -31.27 -28.06
CA VAL A 1064 0.15 -32.39 -27.26
C VAL A 1064 -0.89 -33.50 -27.27
N VAL A 1065 -0.46 -34.75 -27.06
CA VAL A 1065 -1.36 -35.88 -26.83
C VAL A 1065 -1.47 -36.07 -25.33
N ILE A 1066 -2.68 -35.97 -24.79
CA ILE A 1066 -2.96 -36.24 -23.39
C ILE A 1066 -3.64 -37.60 -23.29
N LYS A 1067 -3.01 -38.52 -22.56
CA LYS A 1067 -3.56 -39.81 -22.18
C LYS A 1067 -3.71 -39.86 -20.67
N ILE A 1068 -4.93 -40.02 -20.20
CA ILE A 1068 -5.24 -40.19 -18.78
C ILE A 1068 -6.14 -41.40 -18.65
N PHE A 1069 -5.67 -42.46 -18.01
CA PHE A 1069 -6.41 -43.71 -17.89
C PHE A 1069 -6.45 -44.21 -16.45
N GLU A 1070 -7.56 -44.81 -16.07
CA GLU A 1070 -7.72 -45.63 -14.88
C GLU A 1070 -8.10 -47.06 -15.27
N ARG A 1071 -8.00 -47.97 -14.31
CA ARG A 1071 -8.47 -49.34 -14.45
C ARG A 1071 -9.22 -49.75 -13.19
N PHE A 1072 -10.52 -49.93 -13.28
CA PHE A 1072 -11.35 -50.37 -12.16
C PHE A 1072 -12.41 -51.36 -12.61
N GLU A 1073 -12.94 -52.12 -11.65
CA GLU A 1073 -14.09 -53.00 -11.84
C GLU A 1073 -15.11 -52.73 -10.74
N PHE A 1074 -16.38 -52.63 -11.12
CA PHE A 1074 -17.47 -52.60 -10.15
C PHE A 1074 -18.06 -54.00 -9.98
N LYS A 1075 -17.78 -54.63 -8.83
CA LYS A 1075 -18.32 -55.95 -8.47
C LYS A 1075 -19.63 -55.79 -7.74
N LEU A 1076 -20.71 -56.19 -8.40
CA LEU A 1076 -22.06 -56.17 -7.83
C LEU A 1076 -22.18 -57.15 -6.66
N ALA A 1077 -23.01 -56.83 -5.66
CA ALA A 1077 -23.34 -57.77 -4.59
C ALA A 1077 -24.21 -58.93 -5.12
N GLU A 1078 -24.12 -60.12 -4.52
CA GLU A 1078 -24.86 -61.32 -4.97
C GLU A 1078 -26.39 -61.14 -4.99
N LYS A 1079 -26.92 -60.27 -4.12
CA LYS A 1079 -28.34 -59.88 -4.10
C LYS A 1079 -28.47 -58.37 -3.88
N VAL A 1080 -28.64 -57.64 -4.98
CA VAL A 1080 -28.91 -56.20 -4.91
C VAL A 1080 -30.30 -55.95 -4.35
N LYS A 1081 -30.39 -55.17 -3.28
CA LYS A 1081 -31.67 -54.71 -2.71
C LYS A 1081 -31.85 -53.23 -2.98
N GLY A 1082 -32.91 -52.91 -3.72
CA GLY A 1082 -33.26 -51.55 -4.08
C GLY A 1082 -34.24 -51.48 -5.23
N PHE A 1083 -34.62 -50.27 -5.59
CA PHE A 1083 -35.48 -49.97 -6.71
C PHE A 1083 -35.08 -48.65 -7.37
N LYS A 1084 -35.55 -48.43 -8.59
CA LYS A 1084 -35.36 -47.19 -9.33
C LYS A 1084 -36.69 -46.56 -9.72
N ILE A 1085 -36.71 -45.24 -9.76
CA ILE A 1085 -37.82 -44.43 -10.27
C ILE A 1085 -37.29 -43.59 -11.42
N ASN A 1086 -37.99 -43.62 -12.55
CA ASN A 1086 -37.67 -42.77 -13.69
C ASN A 1086 -38.48 -41.47 -13.61
N ILE A 1087 -37.78 -40.32 -13.70
CA ILE A 1087 -38.36 -38.97 -13.55
C ILE A 1087 -38.42 -38.25 -14.91
N ASN A 1088 -38.14 -38.93 -16.03
CA ASN A 1088 -38.27 -38.37 -17.38
C ASN A 1088 -39.73 -38.31 -17.92
N GLU A 1089 -40.74 -38.36 -17.03
CA GLU A 1089 -42.14 -37.99 -17.32
C GLU A 1089 -42.55 -36.66 -16.68
#